data_AF-A0A9W4TMQ6-F1
#
_entry.id   AF-A0A9W4TMQ6-F1
#
_cell.length_a   1.000
_cell.length_b   1.000
_cell.length_c   1.000
_cell.angle_alpha   90.00
_cell.angle_beta   90.00
_cell.angle_gamma   90.00
#
_symmetry.space_group_name_H-M   'P 1'
#
loop_
_entity.id
_entity.type
_entity.pdbx_description
1 polymer ?
#
loop_
_entity_poly.entity_id
_entity_poly.type
_entity_poly.pdbx_seq_one_letter_code
_entity_poly.pdbx_strand_id
1 'polypeptide(L)'
;MIFLTPYILFALLLLPLIWFFLRATPPRPREQSFPPIRLLHQLQTKAHEAVHAPWWLILLRLLAVALLIIGLARPVIPSKNLSVQHSKDPILLVIDNGWASASQWSQFIEGASQILTQAQQESTPVHLLLTAPDEQNNGLKIVSLSSNSSASVQFNALHPMPWSVNHQKATETLNKAPHYKVIYYLSDRIEHQKDTSFRDKLTQSTNLYEIRPQDAALSTLLLTKNTPTQNGLTQSVELLPRSTEQILTLQAYTQQGVLISSIKKSIAANTTKSDIELTLPLEARNKIDYLQVANNPSAGSIYLLDENNRKHIIGFISASNNSNTPFTGSLYYLKKALAPLGDIKEGSIQELLSQPLSVIIAPDTLFSDPKSEKELQEWVKKGGVLIRFSGDLVAGSALNQQETPLIPLPLLQGTRELGGAMTWEKPQKIAPFPQESPFNGLTIPRDVTISKQVLVKPTLDNDKYIWAKLEDGTPLVTHRSAGKGQVILFHTNSTPDWSSLPLSSLFEDMLNRLIQISFGVQSTQAGEILNPILTLNGQGSLEAPSPYAKPISFETSQKLTISPEHPPGLYGNTGTSLAINLGNHVPALKASQPIGKLITLGSVSLSYTLGSIFIIISICLILLDILASLFLRGYLRKTKASSTILILALCCLSTNGFAQSTDAPSVPKAALQTRLGYILTTDPAVNLASKQGLEGLSKFISDRTSLQLASPEAVDPTKDNLSFYPILYWPITADLQPNPKRVDVLNDYLAHGGFLVLDTQGHDSSSTIEAVHPDQFAGEASGTSQALKVATEGLKIPALSTLSDKDLLSRTFYILHSFPGRYNAMPVWIAKSNPLVNDGVSSVIIGENDWAHAWATTEDGNPTYPIFPNTEQQRNLSYRFGLNLVMYALTGSYKADQVHVSALLKQLGKQ
;
A
#
# COMPACT_ATOMS: atom_id res chain seq x y z
N MET A 1 43.56 6.66 16.85
CA MET A 1 42.33 6.12 17.46
C MET A 1 41.76 7.21 18.33
N ILE A 2 40.48 7.54 18.16
CA ILE A 2 39.78 8.61 18.89
C ILE A 2 38.71 7.94 19.75
N PHE A 3 38.42 8.48 20.94
CA PHE A 3 37.35 7.99 21.83
C PHE A 3 36.17 8.96 21.77
N LEU A 4 34.97 8.48 21.45
CA LEU A 4 33.78 9.33 21.38
C LEU A 4 33.29 9.76 22.78
N THR A 5 33.60 8.97 23.81
CA THR A 5 33.19 9.22 25.21
C THR A 5 34.41 9.12 26.14
N PRO A 6 35.38 10.05 26.06
CA PRO A 6 36.66 9.95 26.76
C PRO A 6 36.53 9.94 28.29
N TYR A 7 35.48 10.56 28.84
CA TYR A 7 35.25 10.61 30.29
C TYR A 7 35.07 9.23 30.94
N ILE A 8 34.60 8.23 30.19
CA ILE A 8 34.42 6.86 30.69
C ILE A 8 35.77 6.24 31.07
N LEU A 9 36.88 6.65 30.44
CA LEU A 9 38.22 6.15 30.75
C LEU A 9 38.64 6.44 32.20
N PHE A 10 38.08 7.46 32.86
CA PHE A 10 38.34 7.71 34.28
C PHE A 10 37.89 6.54 35.19
N ALA A 11 36.94 5.72 34.75
CA ALA A 11 36.53 4.52 35.48
C ALA A 11 37.67 3.50 35.66
N LEU A 12 38.72 3.54 34.84
CA LEU A 12 39.91 2.70 35.02
C LEU A 12 40.60 2.94 36.38
N LEU A 13 40.46 4.13 36.97
CA LEU A 13 40.99 4.44 38.29
C LEU A 13 40.31 3.66 39.43
N LEU A 14 39.13 3.08 39.20
CA LEU A 14 38.40 2.26 40.18
C LEU A 14 38.86 0.79 40.22
N LEU A 15 39.68 0.35 39.25
CA LEU A 15 40.18 -1.03 39.18
C LEU A 15 40.86 -1.54 40.46
N PRO A 16 41.67 -0.75 41.20
CA PRO A 16 42.27 -1.18 42.47
C PRO A 16 41.25 -1.45 43.58
N LEU A 17 40.14 -0.70 43.59
CA LEU A 17 39.05 -0.91 44.54
C LEU A 17 38.30 -2.21 44.21
N ILE A 18 38.06 -2.44 42.92
CA ILE A 18 37.44 -3.68 42.41
C ILE A 18 38.31 -4.89 42.73
N TRP A 19 39.64 -4.78 42.61
CA TRP A 19 40.59 -5.83 43.02
C TRP A 19 40.40 -6.24 44.49
N PHE A 20 40.20 -5.27 45.38
CA PHE A 20 39.99 -5.53 46.81
C PHE A 20 38.72 -6.34 47.07
N PHE A 21 37.61 -6.01 46.41
CA PHE A 21 36.35 -6.75 46.53
C PHE A 21 36.39 -8.15 45.91
N LEU A 22 37.15 -8.34 44.83
CA LEU A 22 37.22 -9.61 44.10
C LEU A 22 38.11 -10.68 44.75
N ARG A 23 38.88 -10.34 45.80
CA ARG A 23 39.79 -11.24 46.50
C ARG A 23 39.10 -12.27 47.41
N ALA A 24 37.83 -12.04 47.76
CA ALA A 24 37.05 -12.93 48.63
C ALA A 24 36.27 -13.98 47.83
N THR A 25 36.55 -15.26 48.05
CA THR A 25 35.70 -16.37 47.57
C THR A 25 35.03 -17.06 48.76
N PRO A 26 33.70 -17.28 48.72
CA PRO A 26 33.00 -18.00 49.77
C PRO A 26 33.49 -19.47 49.84
N PRO A 27 33.60 -20.06 51.05
CA PRO A 27 34.10 -21.42 51.23
C PRO A 27 33.16 -22.46 50.60
N ARG A 28 33.72 -23.63 50.25
CA ARG A 28 32.93 -24.73 49.68
C ARG A 28 31.85 -25.21 50.67
N PRO A 29 30.60 -25.47 50.22
CA PRO A 29 29.59 -26.11 51.07
C PRO A 29 30.02 -27.54 51.41
N ARG A 30 29.90 -27.93 52.68
CA ARG A 30 30.11 -29.31 53.15
C ARG A 30 28.77 -30.02 53.23
N GLU A 31 28.67 -31.21 52.65
CA GLU A 31 27.59 -32.13 52.96
C GLU A 31 27.93 -32.89 54.24
N GLN A 32 27.05 -32.83 55.24
CA GLN A 32 27.22 -33.49 56.52
C GLN A 32 25.96 -34.32 56.81
N SER A 33 26.10 -35.65 56.90
CA SER A 33 25.01 -36.53 57.35
C SER A 33 24.76 -36.27 58.84
N PHE A 34 23.52 -36.00 59.23
CA PHE A 34 23.14 -35.54 60.57
C PHE A 34 22.65 -36.70 61.46
N PRO A 35 23.37 -37.10 62.53
CA PRO A 35 22.83 -37.93 63.60
C PRO A 35 22.45 -37.05 64.82
N PRO A 36 21.28 -37.22 65.47
CA PRO A 36 20.78 -36.22 66.41
C PRO A 36 21.54 -36.23 67.76
N ILE A 37 21.90 -35.02 68.22
CA ILE A 37 22.06 -34.59 69.63
C ILE A 37 23.34 -34.95 70.41
N ARG A 38 24.09 -36.02 70.12
CA ARG A 38 25.28 -36.36 70.95
C ARG A 38 26.58 -35.62 70.61
N LEU A 39 26.69 -35.04 69.41
CA LEU A 39 27.93 -34.42 68.89
C LEU A 39 28.06 -32.91 69.19
N LEU A 40 26.98 -32.24 69.59
CA LEU A 40 26.98 -30.80 69.86
C LEU A 40 27.77 -30.42 71.12
N HIS A 41 28.05 -31.38 72.02
CA HIS A 41 28.77 -31.08 73.26
C HIS A 41 30.31 -31.10 73.12
N GLN A 42 30.86 -31.47 71.95
CA GLN A 42 32.31 -31.61 71.74
C GLN A 42 32.91 -30.76 70.61
N LEU A 43 32.15 -29.82 70.02
CA LEU A 43 32.66 -29.02 68.91
C LEU A 43 33.36 -27.74 69.38
N GLN A 44 34.67 -27.82 69.62
CA GLN A 44 35.54 -26.65 69.56
C GLN A 44 35.64 -26.17 68.11
N THR A 45 35.07 -25.01 67.80
CA THR A 45 35.17 -24.38 66.48
C THR A 45 36.53 -23.72 66.30
N LYS A 46 37.45 -24.33 65.55
CA LYS A 46 38.59 -23.61 64.97
C LYS A 46 38.13 -22.79 63.78
N ALA A 47 38.28 -21.47 63.87
CA ALA A 47 38.11 -20.56 62.74
C ALA A 47 39.04 -20.98 61.59
N HIS A 48 38.48 -21.21 60.41
CA HIS A 48 39.26 -21.43 59.18
C HIS A 48 39.35 -20.11 58.42
N GLU A 49 40.57 -19.69 58.09
CA GLU A 49 40.87 -18.51 57.28
C GLU A 49 40.27 -18.62 55.87
N ALA A 50 39.78 -17.49 55.36
CA ALA A 50 39.25 -17.37 54.01
C ALA A 50 40.33 -17.70 52.96
N VAL A 51 40.05 -18.69 52.10
CA VAL A 51 40.91 -19.00 50.97
C VAL A 51 40.81 -17.87 49.94
N HIS A 52 41.91 -17.15 49.71
CA HIS A 52 41.98 -16.11 48.69
C HIS A 52 41.83 -16.69 47.28
N ALA A 53 41.20 -15.93 46.38
CA ALA A 53 41.18 -16.28 44.96
C ALA A 53 42.60 -16.35 44.37
N PRO A 54 42.88 -17.29 43.45
CA PRO A 54 44.16 -17.31 42.72
C PRO A 54 44.42 -15.99 41.99
N TRP A 55 45.65 -15.50 42.05
CA TRP A 55 46.02 -14.18 41.49
C TRP A 55 45.72 -14.04 39.98
N TRP A 56 45.82 -15.14 39.22
CA TRP A 56 45.55 -15.15 37.78
C TRP A 56 44.06 -14.90 37.45
N LEU A 57 43.14 -15.32 38.32
CA LEU A 57 41.72 -15.02 38.15
C LEU A 57 41.42 -13.54 38.40
N ILE A 58 42.10 -12.97 39.39
CA ILE A 58 41.96 -11.55 39.70
C ILE A 58 42.49 -10.70 38.52
N LEU A 59 43.62 -11.09 37.93
CA LEU A 59 44.16 -10.45 36.72
C LEU A 59 43.15 -10.49 35.56
N LEU A 60 42.55 -11.67 35.32
CA LEU A 60 41.59 -11.88 34.25
C LEU A 60 40.31 -11.02 34.44
N ARG A 61 39.81 -10.92 35.67
CA ARG A 61 38.68 -10.03 36.00
C ARG A 61 39.00 -8.56 35.77
N LEU A 62 40.18 -8.10 36.18
CA LEU A 62 40.62 -6.73 35.96
C LEU A 62 40.77 -6.42 34.46
N LEU A 63 41.32 -7.36 33.68
CA LEU A 63 41.44 -7.24 32.23
C LEU A 63 40.06 -7.13 31.57
N ALA A 64 39.11 -7.98 31.96
CA ALA A 64 37.74 -7.94 31.44
C ALA A 64 37.09 -6.58 31.70
N VAL A 65 37.14 -6.10 32.95
CA VAL A 65 36.58 -4.79 33.33
C VAL A 65 37.28 -3.65 32.58
N ALA A 66 38.60 -3.70 32.40
CA ALA A 66 39.32 -2.69 31.63
C ALA A 66 38.89 -2.66 30.15
N LEU A 67 38.72 -3.82 29.52
CA LEU A 67 38.25 -3.92 28.13
C LEU A 67 36.79 -3.48 27.99
N LEU A 68 35.94 -3.75 28.98
CA LEU A 68 34.58 -3.23 29.04
C LEU A 68 34.58 -1.69 29.05
N ILE A 69 35.39 -1.09 29.93
CA ILE A 69 35.50 0.37 30.06
C ILE A 69 36.02 0.98 28.75
N ILE A 70 37.04 0.39 28.14
CA ILE A 70 37.59 0.82 26.83
C ILE A 70 36.54 0.67 25.73
N GLY A 71 35.76 -0.42 25.71
CA GLY A 71 34.70 -0.64 24.73
C GLY A 71 33.56 0.37 24.86
N LEU A 72 33.15 0.70 26.08
CA LEU A 72 32.15 1.73 26.40
C LEU A 72 32.64 3.15 26.08
N ALA A 73 33.95 3.40 26.09
CA ALA A 73 34.55 4.66 25.63
C ALA A 73 34.47 4.86 24.09
N ARG A 74 33.93 3.86 23.36
CA ARG A 74 33.68 3.87 21.91
C ARG A 74 34.89 4.33 21.07
N PRO A 75 35.98 3.55 21.03
CA PRO A 75 37.14 3.83 20.21
C PRO A 75 36.81 3.70 18.71
N VAL A 76 37.20 4.70 17.92
CA VAL A 76 37.02 4.77 16.47
C VAL A 76 38.35 5.03 15.75
N ILE A 77 38.48 4.44 14.56
CA ILE A 77 39.56 4.74 13.60
C ILE A 77 38.94 5.53 12.44
N PRO A 78 39.27 6.83 12.28
CA PRO A 78 38.75 7.64 11.18
C PRO A 78 39.33 7.21 9.83
N SER A 79 38.50 7.18 8.78
CA SER A 79 38.97 6.91 7.41
C SER A 79 39.70 8.11 6.80
N LYS A 80 40.69 7.87 5.93
CA LYS A 80 41.50 8.93 5.32
C LYS A 80 40.84 9.66 4.14
N ASN A 81 39.77 9.12 3.55
CA ASN A 81 39.28 9.55 2.23
C ASN A 81 38.28 10.71 2.24
N LEU A 82 37.72 11.06 3.40
CA LEU A 82 36.72 12.12 3.58
C LEU A 82 37.09 12.96 4.81
N SER A 83 38.36 13.33 4.98
CA SER A 83 38.74 14.20 6.10
C SER A 83 38.24 15.62 5.87
N VAL A 84 37.06 15.95 6.43
CA VAL A 84 36.67 17.33 6.71
C VAL A 84 37.72 17.87 7.68
N GLN A 85 38.58 18.78 7.22
CA GLN A 85 39.52 19.47 8.10
C GLN A 85 38.80 20.62 8.78
N HIS A 86 39.12 20.87 10.06
CA HIS A 86 38.63 22.04 10.78
C HIS A 86 38.82 23.31 9.94
N SER A 87 37.71 23.95 9.59
CA SER A 87 37.69 25.18 8.81
C SER A 87 36.67 26.14 9.39
N LYS A 88 37.00 27.44 9.39
CA LYS A 88 36.03 28.50 9.71
C LYS A 88 35.09 28.78 8.53
N ASP A 89 35.43 28.32 7.33
CA ASP A 89 34.60 28.49 6.14
C ASP A 89 33.48 27.45 6.13
N PRO A 90 32.21 27.86 5.89
CA PRO A 90 31.10 26.93 5.85
C PRO A 90 31.22 25.96 4.67
N ILE A 91 30.75 24.74 4.87
CA ILE A 91 30.64 23.72 3.82
C ILE A 91 29.24 23.81 3.20
N LEU A 92 29.15 23.76 1.87
CA LEU A 92 27.87 23.65 1.18
C LEU A 92 27.61 22.19 0.77
N LEU A 93 26.48 21.67 1.23
CA LEU A 93 25.91 20.39 0.83
C LEU A 93 24.80 20.65 -0.19
N VAL A 94 25.00 20.20 -1.43
CA VAL A 94 24.03 20.31 -2.52
C VAL A 94 23.48 18.93 -2.82
N ILE A 95 22.16 18.77 -2.80
CA ILE A 95 21.52 17.46 -3.02
C ILE A 95 20.48 17.58 -4.13
N ASP A 96 20.61 16.73 -5.14
CA ASP A 96 19.54 16.49 -6.09
C ASP A 96 18.45 15.66 -5.42
N ASN A 97 17.32 16.30 -5.14
CA ASN A 97 16.18 15.70 -4.44
C ASN A 97 14.94 15.58 -5.34
N GLY A 98 15.13 15.44 -6.65
CA GLY A 98 14.05 15.16 -7.59
C GLY A 98 13.67 13.68 -7.65
N TRP A 99 12.75 13.35 -8.55
CA TRP A 99 12.20 11.99 -8.70
C TRP A 99 13.27 10.92 -8.99
N ALA A 100 14.34 11.29 -9.71
CA ALA A 100 15.39 10.39 -10.15
C ALA A 100 16.25 9.88 -8.97
N SER A 101 16.38 10.67 -7.91
CA SER A 101 17.14 10.34 -6.70
C SER A 101 16.42 9.38 -5.77
N ALA A 102 15.11 9.19 -5.95
CA ALA A 102 14.26 8.48 -4.99
C ALA A 102 14.71 7.04 -4.73
N SER A 103 15.10 6.32 -5.79
CA SER A 103 15.58 4.93 -5.70
C SER A 103 16.88 4.78 -4.89
N GLN A 104 17.65 5.86 -4.77
CA GLN A 104 18.96 5.92 -4.11
C GLN A 104 18.93 6.83 -2.87
N TRP A 105 17.73 7.27 -2.45
CA TRP A 105 17.59 8.30 -1.41
C TRP A 105 18.18 7.89 -0.07
N SER A 106 18.01 6.62 0.32
CA SER A 106 18.59 6.09 1.56
C SER A 106 20.12 6.23 1.58
N GLN A 107 20.78 5.98 0.45
CA GLN A 107 22.23 6.14 0.31
C GLN A 107 22.64 7.61 0.36
N PHE A 108 21.83 8.51 -0.21
CA PHE A 108 22.09 9.95 -0.16
C PHE A 108 22.02 10.47 1.27
N ILE A 109 20.96 10.08 2.01
CA ILE A 109 20.78 10.46 3.40
C ILE A 109 21.91 9.89 4.26
N GLU A 110 22.31 8.64 4.06
CA GLU A 110 23.41 8.02 4.78
C GLU A 110 24.73 8.78 4.54
N GLY A 111 25.12 9.00 3.28
CA GLY A 111 26.36 9.70 2.93
C GLY A 111 26.40 11.13 3.45
N ALA A 112 25.29 11.85 3.33
CA ALA A 112 25.18 13.21 3.85
C ALA A 112 25.17 13.26 5.39
N SER A 113 24.53 12.31 6.08
CA SER A 113 24.54 12.23 7.55
C SER A 113 25.95 12.04 8.11
N GLN A 114 26.79 11.30 7.38
CA GLN A 114 28.19 11.09 7.74
C GLN A 114 29.01 12.38 7.60
N ILE A 115 28.81 13.14 6.51
CA ILE A 115 29.42 14.47 6.31
C ILE A 115 29.00 15.43 7.42
N LEU A 116 27.71 15.44 7.78
CA LEU A 116 27.18 16.28 8.86
C LEU A 116 27.78 15.91 10.22
N THR A 117 27.87 14.62 10.53
CA THR A 117 28.46 14.13 11.79
C THR A 117 29.92 14.56 11.91
N GLN A 118 30.68 14.48 10.82
CA GLN A 118 32.07 14.87 10.81
C GLN A 118 32.27 16.40 10.88
N ALA A 119 31.46 17.16 10.14
CA ALA A 119 31.47 18.62 10.24
C ALA A 119 31.12 19.08 11.66
N GLN A 120 30.20 18.39 12.35
CA GLN A 120 29.87 18.67 13.74
C GLN A 120 31.03 18.37 14.70
N GLN A 121 31.74 17.26 14.52
CA GLN A 121 32.94 16.94 15.30
C GLN A 121 34.03 18.01 15.16
N GLU A 122 34.21 18.52 13.94
CA GLU A 122 35.19 19.56 13.62
C GLU A 122 34.62 20.98 13.82
N SER A 123 33.44 21.15 14.42
CA SER A 123 32.78 22.45 14.65
C SER A 123 32.69 23.34 13.39
N THR A 124 32.51 22.73 12.22
CA THR A 124 32.43 23.41 10.92
C THR A 124 30.95 23.61 10.53
N PRO A 125 30.50 24.84 10.20
CA PRO A 125 29.11 25.07 9.78
C PRO A 125 28.78 24.40 8.44
N VAL A 126 27.58 23.84 8.33
CA VAL A 126 27.08 23.21 7.09
C VAL A 126 25.83 23.93 6.59
N HIS A 127 25.84 24.31 5.33
CA HIS A 127 24.69 24.86 4.62
C HIS A 127 24.14 23.82 3.64
N LEU A 128 22.83 23.73 3.51
CA LEU A 128 22.13 22.79 2.64
C LEU A 128 21.42 23.52 1.49
N LEU A 129 21.57 23.03 0.27
CA LEU A 129 20.82 23.42 -0.91
C LEU A 129 20.17 22.18 -1.53
N LEU A 130 18.85 22.16 -1.55
CA LEU A 130 18.05 21.20 -2.33
C LEU A 130 17.78 21.79 -3.72
N THR A 131 17.92 20.99 -4.78
CA THR A 131 17.81 21.50 -6.16
C THR A 131 16.41 21.38 -6.75
N ALA A 132 15.52 20.56 -6.19
CA ALA A 132 14.10 20.53 -6.54
C ALA A 132 13.30 21.56 -5.72
N PRO A 133 12.30 22.25 -6.34
CA PRO A 133 11.44 23.18 -5.62
C PRO A 133 10.63 22.45 -4.53
N ASP A 134 10.28 23.16 -3.47
CA ASP A 134 9.40 22.66 -2.40
C ASP A 134 7.93 22.69 -2.86
N GLU A 135 7.05 22.03 -2.10
CA GLU A 135 5.60 22.01 -2.39
C GLU A 135 4.98 23.41 -2.52
N GLN A 136 5.51 24.38 -1.75
CA GLN A 136 5.03 25.76 -1.76
C GLN A 136 5.54 26.56 -2.97
N ASN A 137 6.49 26.00 -3.74
CA ASN A 137 7.16 26.66 -4.86
C ASN A 137 7.77 28.02 -4.49
N ASN A 138 8.25 28.18 -3.25
CA ASN A 138 8.74 29.44 -2.68
C ASN A 138 10.15 29.82 -3.15
N GLY A 139 10.66 29.14 -4.18
CA GLY A 139 12.02 29.26 -4.67
C GLY A 139 13.04 28.49 -3.81
N LEU A 140 14.20 28.20 -4.41
CA LEU A 140 15.26 27.44 -3.75
C LEU A 140 16.02 28.32 -2.77
N LYS A 141 16.23 27.80 -1.55
CA LYS A 141 16.90 28.52 -0.45
C LYS A 141 18.06 27.71 0.08
N ILE A 142 19.10 28.40 0.54
CA ILE A 142 20.21 27.78 1.27
C ILE A 142 19.87 27.85 2.76
N VAL A 143 19.78 26.69 3.41
CA VAL A 143 19.43 26.57 4.82
C VAL A 143 20.69 26.28 5.62
N SER A 144 20.98 27.05 6.66
CA SER A 144 22.06 26.73 7.58
C SER A 144 21.59 25.61 8.52
N LEU A 145 22.26 24.48 8.50
CA LEU A 145 22.05 23.41 9.47
C LEU A 145 22.78 23.80 10.76
N SER A 146 22.05 23.93 11.87
CA SER A 146 22.64 24.35 13.15
C SER A 146 23.61 23.28 13.68
N SER A 147 24.66 23.67 14.39
CA SER A 147 25.69 22.76 14.94
C SER A 147 25.20 21.85 16.10
N ASN A 148 23.91 21.92 16.44
CA ASN A 148 23.31 21.20 17.54
C ASN A 148 22.63 19.91 17.04
N SER A 149 22.33 18.98 17.94
CA SER A 149 21.67 17.69 17.67
C SER A 149 20.35 17.76 16.86
N SER A 150 19.78 18.95 16.68
CA SER A 150 18.59 19.20 15.85
C SER A 150 18.85 19.07 14.33
N ALA A 151 20.09 19.21 13.85
CA ALA A 151 20.39 19.11 12.42
C ALA A 151 20.11 17.71 11.86
N SER A 152 20.44 16.65 12.61
CA SER A 152 20.15 15.28 12.18
C SER A 152 18.64 15.00 12.10
N VAL A 153 17.84 15.61 12.98
CA VAL A 153 16.37 15.47 12.96
C VAL A 153 15.78 16.17 11.74
N GLN A 154 16.21 17.39 11.44
CA GLN A 154 15.79 18.12 10.23
C GLN A 154 16.22 17.41 8.95
N PHE A 155 17.41 16.81 8.96
CA PHE A 155 17.98 16.12 7.81
C PHE A 155 17.28 14.78 7.52
N ASN A 156 16.93 14.01 8.56
CA ASN A 156 16.21 12.74 8.40
C ASN A 156 14.76 12.93 7.91
N ALA A 157 14.20 14.14 8.03
CA ALA A 157 12.86 14.46 7.52
C ALA A 157 12.84 14.77 6.00
N LEU A 158 14.01 14.84 5.35
CA LEU A 158 14.09 15.12 3.92
C LEU A 158 13.62 13.91 3.10
N HIS A 159 12.84 14.19 2.06
CA HIS A 159 12.31 13.21 1.11
C HIS A 159 12.54 13.68 -0.33
N PRO A 160 12.61 12.74 -1.29
CA PRO A 160 12.68 13.09 -2.71
C PRO A 160 11.33 13.66 -3.16
N MET A 161 11.37 14.56 -4.14
CA MET A 161 10.21 15.18 -4.75
C MET A 161 9.78 14.41 -6.01
N PRO A 162 8.47 14.36 -6.35
CA PRO A 162 7.98 13.64 -7.54
C PRO A 162 8.22 14.39 -8.86
N TRP A 163 8.78 15.60 -8.81
CA TRP A 163 9.13 16.42 -9.98
C TRP A 163 10.65 16.52 -10.17
N SER A 164 11.06 17.08 -11.31
CA SER A 164 12.47 17.24 -11.66
C SER A 164 13.13 18.37 -10.87
N VAL A 165 14.47 18.31 -10.75
CA VAL A 165 15.25 19.39 -10.15
C VAL A 165 15.24 20.65 -11.04
N ASN A 166 15.59 21.79 -10.46
CA ASN A 166 15.68 23.07 -11.17
C ASN A 166 17.07 23.69 -11.02
N HIS A 167 18.01 23.19 -11.83
CA HIS A 167 19.40 23.66 -11.85
C HIS A 167 19.56 25.14 -12.22
N GLN A 168 18.63 25.71 -13.00
CA GLN A 168 18.62 27.15 -13.28
C GLN A 168 18.37 27.95 -11.99
N LYS A 169 17.29 27.67 -11.27
CA LYS A 169 16.99 28.34 -9.98
C LYS A 169 18.11 28.08 -8.97
N ALA A 170 18.70 26.88 -8.97
CA ALA A 170 19.80 26.55 -8.06
C ALA A 170 21.04 27.43 -8.35
N THR A 171 21.35 27.64 -9.64
CA THR A 171 22.42 28.56 -10.06
C THR A 171 22.13 30.00 -9.66
N GLU A 172 20.90 30.47 -9.81
CA GLU A 172 20.48 31.81 -9.36
C GLU A 172 20.63 31.98 -7.84
N THR A 173 20.26 30.97 -7.05
CA THR A 173 20.46 30.96 -5.59
C THR A 173 21.94 30.94 -5.22
N LEU A 174 22.76 30.13 -5.91
CA LEU A 174 24.22 30.07 -5.70
C LEU A 174 24.93 31.38 -6.07
N ASN A 175 24.42 32.12 -7.07
CA ASN A 175 24.98 33.42 -7.45
C ASN A 175 24.73 34.51 -6.41
N LYS A 176 23.67 34.39 -5.61
CA LYS A 176 23.35 35.29 -4.49
C LYS A 176 24.02 34.88 -3.18
N ALA A 177 24.58 33.67 -3.13
CA ALA A 177 25.21 33.09 -1.94
C ALA A 177 26.67 33.55 -1.78
N PRO A 178 27.24 33.46 -0.56
CA PRO A 178 28.68 33.64 -0.38
C PRO A 178 29.47 32.56 -1.13
N HIS A 179 30.74 32.84 -1.45
CA HIS A 179 31.61 31.87 -2.11
C HIS A 179 32.00 30.74 -1.14
N TYR A 180 31.71 29.49 -1.51
CA TYR A 180 32.07 28.30 -0.73
C TYR A 180 33.35 27.66 -1.26
N LYS A 181 34.32 27.44 -0.37
CA LYS A 181 35.58 26.76 -0.74
C LYS A 181 35.42 25.25 -0.90
N VAL A 182 34.49 24.65 -0.14
CA VAL A 182 34.22 23.21 -0.11
C VAL A 182 32.75 22.98 -0.43
N ILE A 183 32.48 22.17 -1.46
CA ILE A 183 31.14 21.78 -1.87
C ILE A 183 31.09 20.25 -1.95
N TYR A 184 30.10 19.65 -1.29
CA TYR A 184 29.70 18.26 -1.50
C TYR A 184 28.41 18.25 -2.31
N TYR A 185 28.45 17.65 -3.50
CA TYR A 185 27.31 17.57 -4.41
C TYR A 185 26.86 16.12 -4.57
N LEU A 186 25.65 15.80 -4.12
CA LEU A 186 25.02 14.50 -4.29
C LEU A 186 24.17 14.54 -5.57
N SER A 187 24.71 13.95 -6.64
CA SER A 187 24.10 13.98 -7.97
C SER A 187 23.23 12.76 -8.23
N ASP A 188 22.09 12.98 -8.88
CA ASP A 188 21.17 11.94 -9.35
C ASP A 188 21.60 11.25 -10.66
N ARG A 189 22.78 11.61 -11.19
CA ARG A 189 23.44 11.06 -12.39
C ARG A 189 22.70 11.31 -13.71
N ILE A 190 21.63 12.10 -13.73
CA ILE A 190 20.91 12.44 -14.97
C ILE A 190 21.25 13.86 -15.42
N GLU A 191 21.26 14.08 -16.74
CA GLU A 191 21.44 15.40 -17.33
C GLU A 191 20.10 16.15 -17.35
N HIS A 192 20.06 17.29 -16.68
CA HIS A 192 18.86 18.13 -16.58
C HIS A 192 18.88 19.32 -17.56
N GLN A 193 17.75 20.01 -17.69
CA GLN A 193 17.70 21.23 -18.50
C GLN A 193 18.61 22.33 -17.91
N LYS A 194 19.43 22.96 -18.76
CA LYS A 194 20.40 24.02 -18.39
C LYS A 194 21.42 23.60 -17.32
N ASP A 195 21.82 22.33 -17.35
CA ASP A 195 22.79 21.76 -16.40
C ASP A 195 24.20 22.39 -16.51
N THR A 196 24.58 22.88 -17.69
CA THR A 196 25.91 23.49 -17.94
C THR A 196 26.22 24.67 -17.00
N SER A 197 25.31 25.64 -16.87
CA SER A 197 25.51 26.81 -16.01
C SER A 197 25.64 26.45 -14.53
N PHE A 198 24.95 25.40 -14.09
CA PHE A 198 25.01 24.92 -12.72
C PHE A 198 26.35 24.25 -12.43
N ARG A 199 26.80 23.39 -13.33
CA ARG A 199 28.10 22.72 -13.25
C ARG A 199 29.27 23.71 -13.29
N ASP A 200 29.19 24.70 -14.17
CA ASP A 200 30.18 25.79 -14.25
C ASP A 200 30.23 26.59 -12.94
N LYS A 201 29.08 26.79 -12.28
CA LYS A 201 29.03 27.47 -10.98
C LYS A 201 29.65 26.63 -9.86
N LEU A 202 29.39 25.33 -9.81
CA LEU A 202 29.95 24.43 -8.79
C LEU A 202 31.48 24.28 -8.93
N THR A 203 31.98 24.22 -10.16
CA THR A 203 33.42 24.06 -10.46
C THR A 203 34.26 25.30 -10.16
N GLN A 204 33.65 26.46 -9.87
CA GLN A 204 34.36 27.63 -9.33
C GLN A 204 34.90 27.40 -7.91
N SER A 205 34.40 26.41 -7.18
CA SER A 205 34.88 26.08 -5.83
C SER A 205 36.24 25.38 -5.85
N THR A 206 37.09 25.64 -4.86
CA THR A 206 38.44 25.06 -4.78
C THR A 206 38.40 23.54 -4.55
N ASN A 207 37.45 23.07 -3.74
CA ASN A 207 37.29 21.66 -3.39
C ASN A 207 35.84 21.22 -3.65
N LEU A 208 35.57 20.78 -4.87
CA LEU A 208 34.32 20.14 -5.26
C LEU A 208 34.43 18.62 -5.15
N TYR A 209 33.58 18.03 -4.33
CA TYR A 209 33.40 16.58 -4.21
C TYR A 209 32.03 16.22 -4.74
N GLU A 210 31.99 15.49 -5.85
CA GLU A 210 30.75 14.93 -6.34
C GLU A 210 30.60 13.51 -5.80
N ILE A 211 29.51 13.28 -5.10
CA ILE A 211 29.16 12.00 -4.49
C ILE A 211 28.13 11.36 -5.40
N ARG A 212 28.51 10.22 -5.98
CA ARG A 212 27.60 9.37 -6.75
C ARG A 212 27.43 8.04 -6.03
N PRO A 213 26.23 7.46 -6.04
CA PRO A 213 26.05 6.10 -5.58
C PRO A 213 26.83 5.14 -6.49
N GLN A 214 27.51 4.15 -5.88
CA GLN A 214 28.11 3.04 -6.62
C GLN A 214 27.07 2.46 -7.56
N ASP A 215 27.46 2.06 -8.78
CA ASP A 215 26.55 1.51 -9.81
C ASP A 215 25.48 0.63 -9.17
N ALA A 216 24.31 1.24 -8.96
CA ALA A 216 23.50 0.93 -7.79
C ALA A 216 22.87 -0.44 -7.94
N ALA A 217 22.57 -1.11 -6.84
CA ALA A 217 21.72 -2.29 -6.88
C ALA A 217 20.38 -2.00 -7.63
N LEU A 218 19.97 -0.72 -7.72
CA LEU A 218 18.75 -0.24 -8.37
C LEU A 218 19.05 0.77 -9.50
N SER A 219 18.35 0.64 -10.63
CA SER A 219 18.56 1.49 -11.82
C SER A 219 17.64 2.71 -11.83
N THR A 220 18.16 3.91 -12.10
CA THR A 220 17.32 5.07 -12.42
C THR A 220 16.58 4.78 -13.73
N LEU A 221 15.25 4.78 -13.69
CA LEU A 221 14.38 4.43 -14.80
C LEU A 221 13.14 5.30 -14.84
N LEU A 222 12.49 5.35 -16.01
CA LEU A 222 11.29 6.15 -16.26
C LEU A 222 10.30 5.35 -17.11
N LEU A 223 9.10 5.12 -16.60
CA LEU A 223 7.97 4.60 -17.37
C LEU A 223 7.38 5.74 -18.23
N THR A 224 7.40 5.58 -19.55
CA THR A 224 7.05 6.67 -20.48
C THR A 224 5.71 6.46 -21.17
N LYS A 225 5.62 5.58 -22.16
CA LYS A 225 4.39 5.39 -22.94
C LYS A 225 3.74 4.06 -22.59
N ASN A 226 2.42 4.07 -22.44
CA ASN A 226 1.61 2.86 -22.43
C ASN A 226 0.76 2.77 -23.70
N THR A 227 0.79 1.63 -24.38
CA THR A 227 -0.06 1.39 -25.55
C THR A 227 -0.93 0.15 -25.37
N PRO A 228 -2.26 0.27 -25.46
CA PRO A 228 -3.17 -0.84 -25.63
C PRO A 228 -2.76 -1.78 -26.78
N THR A 229 -2.68 -3.08 -26.52
CA THR A 229 -2.57 -4.11 -27.58
C THR A 229 -3.86 -4.94 -27.64
N GLN A 230 -3.98 -5.85 -28.60
CA GLN A 230 -5.14 -6.76 -28.70
C GLN A 230 -5.29 -7.63 -27.45
N ASN A 231 -4.18 -8.19 -26.96
CA ASN A 231 -4.16 -9.17 -25.87
C ASN A 231 -3.60 -8.61 -24.54
N GLY A 232 -3.52 -7.28 -24.40
CA GLY A 232 -3.00 -6.67 -23.17
C GLY A 232 -2.48 -5.25 -23.38
N LEU A 233 -1.28 -4.95 -22.87
CA LEU A 233 -0.68 -3.62 -22.83
C LEU A 233 0.82 -3.72 -23.15
N THR A 234 1.39 -2.71 -23.80
CA THR A 234 2.85 -2.55 -23.93
C THR A 234 3.27 -1.32 -23.15
N GLN A 235 4.20 -1.50 -22.21
CA GLN A 235 4.78 -0.42 -21.41
C GLN A 235 6.21 -0.15 -21.85
N SER A 236 6.48 1.08 -22.29
CA SER A 236 7.83 1.55 -22.60
C SER A 236 8.55 2.04 -21.35
N VAL A 237 9.82 1.66 -21.23
CA VAL A 237 10.72 2.01 -20.12
C VAL A 237 11.98 2.66 -20.69
N GLU A 238 12.35 3.82 -20.16
CA GLU A 238 13.66 4.43 -20.38
C GLU A 238 14.57 4.20 -19.18
N LEU A 239 15.86 3.98 -19.45
CA LEU A 239 16.84 3.51 -18.47
C LEU A 239 18.15 4.29 -18.64
N LEU A 240 18.84 4.57 -17.54
CA LEU A 240 20.25 4.89 -17.62
C LEU A 240 21.05 3.64 -18.02
N PRO A 241 21.97 3.73 -18.99
CA PRO A 241 22.71 2.57 -19.47
C PRO A 241 23.64 2.03 -18.38
N ARG A 242 23.70 0.70 -18.27
CA ARG A 242 24.55 -0.03 -17.31
C ARG A 242 25.44 -1.03 -18.03
N SER A 243 26.64 -1.26 -17.52
CA SER A 243 27.59 -2.23 -18.08
C SER A 243 27.19 -3.70 -17.90
N THR A 244 26.19 -3.97 -17.04
CA THR A 244 25.70 -5.32 -16.74
C THR A 244 24.25 -5.50 -17.17
N GLU A 245 23.89 -6.74 -17.52
CA GLU A 245 22.49 -7.15 -17.72
C GLU A 245 21.69 -6.97 -16.42
N GLN A 246 20.41 -6.60 -16.53
CA GLN A 246 19.52 -6.39 -15.39
C GLN A 246 18.14 -7.01 -15.66
N ILE A 247 17.47 -7.47 -14.61
CA ILE A 247 16.11 -8.02 -14.69
C ILE A 247 15.15 -7.00 -14.08
N LEU A 248 14.21 -6.50 -14.89
CA LEU A 248 13.13 -5.65 -14.42
C LEU A 248 11.88 -6.50 -14.18
N THR A 249 11.17 -6.26 -13.09
CA THR A 249 9.87 -6.87 -12.83
C THR A 249 8.82 -5.78 -12.91
N LEU A 250 7.99 -5.79 -13.94
CA LEU A 250 6.85 -4.89 -14.06
C LEU A 250 5.63 -5.53 -13.39
N GLN A 251 5.05 -4.81 -12.45
CA GLN A 251 3.88 -5.22 -11.68
C GLN A 251 2.70 -4.32 -12.04
N ALA A 252 1.52 -4.92 -12.14
CA ALA A 252 0.27 -4.23 -12.43
C ALA A 252 -0.63 -4.30 -11.20
N TYR A 253 -1.13 -3.14 -10.76
CA TYR A 253 -1.87 -2.98 -9.52
C TYR A 253 -3.24 -2.34 -9.76
N THR A 254 -4.19 -2.67 -8.89
CA THR A 254 -5.41 -1.86 -8.69
C THR A 254 -5.10 -0.63 -7.84
N GLN A 255 -6.01 0.33 -7.77
CA GLN A 255 -5.93 1.53 -6.94
C GLN A 255 -5.88 1.18 -5.45
N GLN A 256 -6.41 0.01 -5.06
CA GLN A 256 -6.34 -0.54 -3.70
C GLN A 256 -5.00 -1.25 -3.41
N GLY A 257 -4.07 -1.27 -4.37
CA GLY A 257 -2.75 -1.91 -4.23
C GLY A 257 -2.77 -3.42 -4.43
N VAL A 258 -3.84 -3.99 -4.99
CA VAL A 258 -3.91 -5.44 -5.29
C VAL A 258 -3.08 -5.74 -6.53
N LEU A 259 -2.14 -6.68 -6.41
CA LEU A 259 -1.31 -7.13 -7.52
C LEU A 259 -2.13 -8.02 -8.48
N ILE A 260 -2.30 -7.58 -9.73
CA ILE A 260 -3.01 -8.33 -10.78
C ILE A 260 -2.06 -9.20 -11.59
N SER A 261 -0.90 -8.66 -11.96
CA SER A 261 0.06 -9.35 -12.81
C SER A 261 1.49 -8.90 -12.51
N SER A 262 2.45 -9.78 -12.73
CA SER A 262 3.87 -9.53 -12.52
C SER A 262 4.67 -10.21 -13.63
N ILE A 263 5.44 -9.41 -14.37
CA ILE A 263 6.21 -9.88 -15.53
C ILE A 263 7.67 -9.50 -15.37
N LYS A 264 8.54 -10.49 -15.53
CA LYS A 264 10.00 -10.29 -15.53
C LYS A 264 10.50 -10.13 -16.96
N LYS A 265 11.29 -9.08 -17.20
CA LYS A 265 11.95 -8.81 -18.47
C LYS A 265 13.46 -8.69 -18.24
N SER A 266 14.25 -9.46 -18.97
CA SER A 266 15.69 -9.26 -19.00
C SER A 266 16.05 -8.10 -19.94
N ILE A 267 16.92 -7.22 -19.47
CA ILE A 267 17.39 -6.03 -20.16
C ILE A 267 18.90 -6.17 -20.36
N ALA A 268 19.32 -6.22 -21.61
CA ALA A 268 20.73 -6.33 -21.97
C ALA A 268 21.55 -5.13 -21.46
N ALA A 269 22.85 -5.35 -21.26
CA ALA A 269 23.78 -4.28 -20.92
C ALA A 269 23.74 -3.13 -21.94
N ASN A 270 23.91 -1.90 -21.46
CA ASN A 270 23.91 -0.64 -22.20
C ASN A 270 22.59 -0.30 -22.93
N THR A 271 21.49 -0.98 -22.60
CA THR A 271 20.16 -0.64 -23.11
C THR A 271 19.64 0.66 -22.48
N THR A 272 19.17 1.59 -23.30
CA THR A 272 18.59 2.87 -22.85
C THR A 272 17.07 2.92 -22.95
N LYS A 273 16.46 2.08 -23.80
CA LYS A 273 15.01 1.93 -23.93
C LYS A 273 14.64 0.47 -24.09
N SER A 274 13.55 0.05 -23.47
CA SER A 274 12.98 -1.28 -23.65
C SER A 274 11.47 -1.24 -23.49
N ASP A 275 10.79 -2.04 -24.31
CA ASP A 275 9.36 -2.27 -24.19
C ASP A 275 9.10 -3.59 -23.43
N ILE A 276 8.09 -3.55 -22.57
CA ILE A 276 7.61 -4.69 -21.78
C ILE A 276 6.17 -4.96 -22.20
N GLU A 277 5.95 -6.12 -22.80
CA GLU A 277 4.61 -6.58 -23.18
C GLU A 277 3.96 -7.32 -22.00
N LEU A 278 2.77 -6.86 -21.62
CA LEU A 278 1.88 -7.51 -20.67
C LEU A 278 0.73 -8.15 -21.43
N THR A 279 0.73 -9.48 -21.49
CA THR A 279 -0.39 -10.26 -22.04
C THR A 279 -1.34 -10.62 -20.90
N LEU A 280 -2.58 -10.14 -20.98
CA LEU A 280 -3.57 -10.21 -19.91
C LEU A 280 -4.97 -10.43 -20.49
N PRO A 281 -5.84 -11.22 -19.84
CA PRO A 281 -7.27 -11.21 -20.14
C PRO A 281 -7.88 -9.81 -19.98
N LEU A 282 -8.91 -9.50 -20.76
CA LEU A 282 -9.54 -8.16 -20.76
C LEU A 282 -10.05 -7.75 -19.37
N GLU A 283 -10.64 -8.69 -18.64
CA GLU A 283 -11.14 -8.46 -17.27
C GLU A 283 -10.02 -8.05 -16.31
N ALA A 284 -8.87 -8.72 -16.38
CA ALA A 284 -7.70 -8.39 -15.57
C ALA A 284 -7.12 -7.04 -15.98
N ARG A 285 -7.03 -6.78 -17.29
CA ARG A 285 -6.55 -5.51 -17.83
C ARG A 285 -7.39 -4.32 -17.36
N ASN A 286 -8.71 -4.45 -17.40
CA ASN A 286 -9.62 -3.38 -16.99
C ASN A 286 -9.67 -3.15 -15.48
N LYS A 287 -9.00 -3.98 -14.67
CA LYS A 287 -8.83 -3.75 -13.23
C LYS A 287 -7.49 -3.09 -12.90
N ILE A 288 -6.59 -2.90 -13.87
CA ILE A 288 -5.30 -2.25 -13.62
C ILE A 288 -5.50 -0.74 -13.58
N ASP A 289 -5.07 -0.13 -12.49
CA ASP A 289 -5.11 1.32 -12.29
C ASP A 289 -3.70 1.93 -12.35
N TYR A 290 -2.64 1.18 -12.03
CA TYR A 290 -1.27 1.62 -12.29
C TYR A 290 -0.29 0.46 -12.50
N LEU A 291 0.80 0.75 -13.20
CA LEU A 291 1.96 -0.13 -13.39
C LEU A 291 3.12 0.38 -12.56
N GLN A 292 3.91 -0.52 -11.99
CA GLN A 292 5.08 -0.19 -11.18
C GLN A 292 6.25 -1.14 -11.48
N VAL A 293 7.48 -0.63 -11.50
CA VAL A 293 8.67 -1.47 -11.50
C VAL A 293 9.04 -1.87 -10.06
N ALA A 294 9.07 -3.17 -9.79
CA ALA A 294 9.37 -3.71 -8.46
C ALA A 294 10.76 -3.29 -7.96
N ASN A 295 10.88 -3.13 -6.63
CA ASN A 295 12.12 -2.75 -5.94
C ASN A 295 12.71 -1.40 -6.40
N ASN A 296 11.92 -0.52 -7.03
CA ASN A 296 12.39 0.78 -7.51
C ASN A 296 11.48 1.90 -7.00
N PRO A 297 11.68 2.41 -5.76
CA PRO A 297 10.81 3.44 -5.20
C PRO A 297 11.11 4.79 -5.86
N SER A 298 10.28 5.20 -6.82
CA SER A 298 10.36 6.49 -7.51
C SER A 298 9.03 6.83 -8.18
N ALA A 299 8.68 8.12 -8.24
CA ALA A 299 7.58 8.56 -9.11
C ALA A 299 7.81 8.20 -10.59
N GLY A 300 9.07 8.04 -11.03
CA GLY A 300 9.41 7.62 -12.39
C GLY A 300 9.21 6.13 -12.67
N SER A 301 9.11 5.29 -11.64
CA SER A 301 8.89 3.86 -11.81
C SER A 301 7.41 3.47 -11.90
N ILE A 302 6.51 4.45 -11.85
CA ILE A 302 5.06 4.27 -11.86
C ILE A 302 4.43 4.89 -13.09
N TYR A 303 3.43 4.19 -13.62
CA TYR A 303 2.59 4.64 -14.70
C TYR A 303 1.12 4.44 -14.34
N LEU A 304 0.41 5.53 -14.07
CA LEU A 304 -1.02 5.57 -13.80
C LEU A 304 -1.80 5.34 -15.10
N LEU A 305 -2.82 4.50 -15.06
CA LEU A 305 -3.76 4.29 -16.15
C LEU A 305 -5.03 5.08 -15.85
N ASP A 306 -5.64 5.64 -16.89
CA ASP A 306 -6.94 6.30 -16.80
C ASP A 306 -8.01 5.55 -17.62
N GLU A 307 -9.21 6.10 -17.68
CA GLU A 307 -10.33 5.49 -18.42
C GLU A 307 -10.03 5.31 -19.92
N ASN A 308 -9.13 6.10 -20.52
CA ASN A 308 -8.74 5.91 -21.91
C ASN A 308 -7.89 4.64 -22.13
N ASN A 309 -7.28 4.10 -21.07
CA ASN A 309 -6.47 2.88 -21.15
C ASN A 309 -7.31 1.60 -20.98
N ARG A 310 -8.55 1.70 -20.47
CA ARG A 310 -9.47 0.56 -20.33
C ARG A 310 -10.09 0.20 -21.69
N LYS A 311 -10.36 -1.09 -21.92
CA LYS A 311 -11.03 -1.60 -23.13
C LYS A 311 -12.38 -2.16 -22.74
N HIS A 312 -13.47 -1.61 -23.23
CA HIS A 312 -14.80 -2.00 -22.76
C HIS A 312 -15.44 -3.09 -23.63
N ILE A 313 -16.42 -3.80 -23.06
CA ILE A 313 -17.19 -4.83 -23.78
C ILE A 313 -18.45 -4.20 -24.35
N ILE A 314 -18.62 -4.32 -25.67
CA ILE A 314 -19.75 -3.80 -26.43
C ILE A 314 -20.65 -4.98 -26.77
N GLY A 315 -21.87 -4.99 -26.23
CA GLY A 315 -22.86 -6.02 -26.49
C GLY A 315 -23.72 -5.69 -27.71
N PHE A 316 -23.93 -6.66 -28.60
CA PHE A 316 -24.90 -6.58 -29.69
C PHE A 316 -26.01 -7.59 -29.49
N ILE A 317 -27.25 -7.10 -29.50
CA ILE A 317 -28.42 -7.98 -29.39
C ILE A 317 -28.55 -8.80 -30.67
N SER A 318 -28.39 -10.11 -30.52
CA SER A 318 -28.66 -11.08 -31.58
C SER A 318 -30.17 -11.23 -31.73
N ALA A 319 -30.70 -10.79 -32.87
CA ALA A 319 -32.07 -11.03 -33.30
C ALA A 319 -32.04 -11.78 -34.64
N SER A 320 -33.09 -12.52 -34.97
CA SER A 320 -33.17 -13.34 -36.18
C SER A 320 -32.93 -12.57 -37.49
N ASN A 321 -33.11 -11.25 -37.49
CA ASN A 321 -32.89 -10.38 -38.65
C ASN A 321 -31.52 -9.67 -38.63
N ASN A 322 -30.75 -9.80 -37.55
CA ASN A 322 -29.44 -9.17 -37.39
C ASN A 322 -28.33 -10.13 -37.82
N SER A 323 -27.92 -10.03 -39.09
CA SER A 323 -26.78 -10.80 -39.61
C SER A 323 -25.50 -9.96 -39.63
N ASN A 324 -24.36 -10.63 -39.54
CA ASN A 324 -23.04 -10.05 -39.81
C ASN A 324 -22.58 -10.29 -41.27
N THR A 325 -23.54 -10.39 -42.19
CA THR A 325 -23.25 -10.62 -43.60
C THR A 325 -22.55 -9.40 -44.17
N PRO A 326 -21.39 -9.56 -44.86
CA PRO A 326 -20.70 -8.43 -45.46
C PRO A 326 -21.62 -7.56 -46.32
N PHE A 327 -21.57 -6.26 -46.07
CA PHE A 327 -22.30 -5.19 -46.78
C PHE A 327 -23.83 -5.14 -46.61
N THR A 328 -24.50 -6.24 -46.28
CA THR A 328 -25.96 -6.31 -46.13
C THR A 328 -26.43 -6.50 -44.69
N GLY A 329 -25.56 -6.98 -43.81
CA GLY A 329 -25.89 -7.22 -42.41
C GLY A 329 -25.93 -5.94 -41.57
N SER A 330 -26.96 -5.80 -40.73
CA SER A 330 -27.13 -4.67 -39.81
C SER A 330 -25.99 -4.53 -38.79
N LEU A 331 -25.28 -5.63 -38.50
CA LEU A 331 -24.12 -5.64 -37.60
C LEU A 331 -22.78 -5.37 -38.30
N TYR A 332 -22.69 -5.53 -39.63
CA TYR A 332 -21.40 -5.48 -40.34
C TYR A 332 -20.69 -4.12 -40.17
N TYR A 333 -21.40 -3.03 -40.46
CA TYR A 333 -20.85 -1.68 -40.37
C TYR A 333 -20.58 -1.27 -38.92
N LEU A 334 -21.47 -1.64 -37.99
CA LEU A 334 -21.30 -1.39 -36.56
C LEU A 334 -20.05 -2.07 -36.00
N LYS A 335 -19.85 -3.36 -36.29
CA LYS A 335 -18.66 -4.08 -35.84
C LYS A 335 -17.38 -3.53 -36.44
N LYS A 336 -17.41 -3.14 -37.71
CA LYS A 336 -16.24 -2.56 -38.37
C LYS A 336 -15.84 -1.23 -37.75
N ALA A 337 -16.81 -0.37 -37.47
CA ALA A 337 -16.61 0.91 -36.81
C ALA A 337 -16.15 0.77 -35.34
N LEU A 338 -16.64 -0.25 -34.63
CA LEU A 338 -16.41 -0.41 -33.19
C LEU A 338 -15.27 -1.37 -32.81
N ALA A 339 -14.75 -2.17 -33.76
CA ALA A 339 -13.64 -3.10 -33.52
C ALA A 339 -12.38 -2.47 -32.88
N PRO A 340 -12.01 -1.21 -33.18
CA PRO A 340 -10.87 -0.56 -32.50
C PRO A 340 -11.15 -0.19 -31.04
N LEU A 341 -12.42 -0.05 -30.66
CA LEU A 341 -12.86 0.61 -29.43
C LEU A 341 -13.13 -0.36 -28.27
N GLY A 342 -13.39 -1.63 -28.54
CA GLY A 342 -13.73 -2.60 -27.50
C GLY A 342 -13.79 -4.03 -27.99
N ASP A 343 -13.98 -4.95 -27.04
CA ASP A 343 -14.30 -6.35 -27.37
C ASP A 343 -15.79 -6.46 -27.67
N ILE A 344 -16.12 -7.22 -28.71
CA ILE A 344 -17.47 -7.30 -29.25
C ILE A 344 -18.09 -8.62 -28.80
N LYS A 345 -19.26 -8.56 -28.16
CA LYS A 345 -20.04 -9.73 -27.76
C LYS A 345 -21.40 -9.70 -28.42
N GLU A 346 -21.85 -10.86 -28.88
CA GLU A 346 -23.17 -11.06 -29.47
C GLU A 346 -23.93 -12.09 -28.65
N GLY A 347 -25.20 -11.83 -28.38
CA GLY A 347 -26.03 -12.76 -27.63
C GLY A 347 -27.46 -12.25 -27.49
N SER A 348 -28.29 -13.08 -26.89
CA SER A 348 -29.59 -12.67 -26.38
C SER A 348 -29.43 -11.62 -25.25
N ILE A 349 -30.51 -10.89 -24.94
CA ILE A 349 -30.50 -9.92 -23.84
C ILE A 349 -30.05 -10.59 -22.53
N GLN A 350 -30.53 -11.80 -22.23
CA GLN A 350 -30.19 -12.51 -21.00
C GLN A 350 -28.71 -12.91 -20.94
N GLU A 351 -28.14 -13.40 -22.05
CA GLU A 351 -26.71 -13.74 -22.13
C GLU A 351 -25.84 -12.49 -21.99
N LEU A 352 -26.21 -11.40 -22.65
CA LEU A 352 -25.49 -10.13 -22.57
C LEU A 352 -25.54 -9.53 -21.16
N LEU A 353 -26.71 -9.51 -20.53
CA LEU A 353 -26.88 -8.98 -19.17
C LEU A 353 -26.20 -9.83 -18.09
N SER A 354 -25.80 -11.07 -18.41
CA SER A 354 -24.98 -11.91 -17.51
C SER A 354 -23.49 -11.50 -17.49
N GLN A 355 -23.07 -10.62 -18.39
CA GLN A 355 -21.69 -10.17 -18.57
C GLN A 355 -21.51 -8.70 -18.11
N PRO A 356 -20.29 -8.29 -17.74
CA PRO A 356 -20.00 -6.89 -17.37
C PRO A 356 -19.93 -5.99 -18.61
N LEU A 357 -21.09 -5.68 -19.19
CA LEU A 357 -21.24 -4.80 -20.35
C LEU A 357 -21.47 -3.35 -19.90
N SER A 358 -20.92 -2.42 -20.68
CA SER A 358 -21.14 -0.97 -20.49
C SER A 358 -22.10 -0.40 -21.54
N VAL A 359 -22.14 -1.00 -22.74
CA VAL A 359 -23.02 -0.59 -23.84
C VAL A 359 -23.70 -1.80 -24.45
N ILE A 360 -24.99 -1.64 -24.76
CA ILE A 360 -25.74 -2.56 -25.60
C ILE A 360 -26.22 -1.81 -26.85
N ILE A 361 -25.95 -2.39 -28.01
CA ILE A 361 -26.39 -1.89 -29.31
C ILE A 361 -27.46 -2.83 -29.87
N ALA A 362 -28.60 -2.25 -30.22
CA ALA A 362 -29.77 -2.95 -30.73
C ALA A 362 -30.15 -2.39 -32.12
N PRO A 363 -29.60 -2.95 -33.21
CA PRO A 363 -29.97 -2.54 -34.55
C PRO A 363 -31.36 -3.11 -34.90
N ASP A 364 -32.29 -2.24 -35.32
CA ASP A 364 -33.65 -2.54 -35.76
C ASP A 364 -34.33 -3.72 -35.03
N THR A 365 -34.30 -3.71 -33.69
CA THR A 365 -34.73 -4.85 -32.86
C THR A 365 -36.03 -4.53 -32.12
N LEU A 366 -37.02 -5.42 -32.24
CA LEU A 366 -38.24 -5.42 -31.44
C LEU A 366 -38.10 -6.36 -30.23
N PHE A 367 -38.42 -5.84 -29.05
CA PHE A 367 -38.43 -6.64 -27.83
C PHE A 367 -39.76 -7.35 -27.70
N SER A 368 -39.75 -8.67 -27.92
CA SER A 368 -40.96 -9.50 -27.90
C SER A 368 -41.23 -10.14 -26.54
N ASP A 369 -40.21 -10.24 -25.68
CA ASP A 369 -40.32 -10.79 -24.33
C ASP A 369 -40.38 -9.66 -23.28
N PRO A 370 -41.53 -9.47 -22.60
CA PRO A 370 -41.70 -8.44 -21.58
C PRO A 370 -40.73 -8.59 -20.40
N LYS A 371 -40.28 -9.82 -20.09
CA LYS A 371 -39.33 -10.06 -19.01
C LYS A 371 -37.96 -9.51 -19.36
N SER A 372 -37.42 -9.90 -20.51
CA SER A 372 -36.12 -9.41 -21.01
C SER A 372 -36.12 -7.90 -21.24
N GLU A 373 -37.24 -7.32 -21.69
CA GLU A 373 -37.37 -5.86 -21.84
C GLU A 373 -37.26 -5.14 -20.48
N LYS A 374 -37.92 -5.67 -19.45
CA LYS A 374 -37.84 -5.13 -18.09
C LYS A 374 -36.43 -5.27 -17.50
N GLU A 375 -35.75 -6.38 -17.73
CA GLU A 375 -34.36 -6.60 -17.30
C GLU A 375 -33.41 -5.60 -17.97
N LEU A 376 -33.58 -5.37 -19.28
CA LEU A 376 -32.82 -4.36 -20.01
C LEU A 376 -33.09 -2.95 -19.48
N GLN A 377 -34.35 -2.63 -19.17
CA GLN A 377 -34.72 -1.35 -18.56
C GLN A 377 -34.08 -1.16 -17.18
N GLU A 378 -34.08 -2.19 -16.34
CA GLU A 378 -33.40 -2.19 -15.03
C GLU A 378 -31.89 -1.97 -15.20
N TRP A 379 -31.26 -2.62 -16.18
CA TRP A 379 -29.84 -2.46 -16.49
C TRP A 379 -29.49 -1.02 -16.91
N VAL A 380 -30.29 -0.42 -17.82
CA VAL A 380 -30.13 0.99 -18.19
C VAL A 380 -30.29 1.89 -16.95
N LYS A 381 -31.31 1.65 -16.12
CA LYS A 381 -31.52 2.42 -14.88
C LYS A 381 -30.32 2.38 -13.92
N LYS A 382 -29.57 1.27 -13.92
CA LYS A 382 -28.35 1.10 -13.09
C LYS A 382 -27.11 1.78 -13.66
N GLY A 383 -27.14 2.29 -14.90
CA GLY A 383 -26.02 3.00 -15.52
C GLY A 383 -25.69 2.57 -16.96
N GLY A 384 -26.33 1.52 -17.47
CA GLY A 384 -26.06 1.04 -18.83
C GLY A 384 -26.49 2.03 -19.93
N VAL A 385 -25.80 2.00 -21.07
CA VAL A 385 -26.19 2.78 -22.26
C VAL A 385 -26.73 1.86 -23.34
N LEU A 386 -27.95 2.15 -23.79
CA LEU A 386 -28.62 1.45 -24.88
C LEU A 386 -28.61 2.34 -26.14
N ILE A 387 -27.94 1.88 -27.19
CA ILE A 387 -27.94 2.53 -28.51
C ILE A 387 -28.84 1.74 -29.45
N ARG A 388 -29.81 2.40 -30.06
CA ARG A 388 -30.78 1.80 -30.98
C ARG A 388 -30.67 2.41 -32.36
N PHE A 389 -30.90 1.61 -33.39
CA PHE A 389 -31.06 2.06 -34.77
C PHE A 389 -32.47 1.77 -35.26
N SER A 390 -33.04 2.69 -36.04
CA SER A 390 -34.37 2.53 -36.62
C SER A 390 -34.28 1.77 -37.94
N GLY A 391 -35.19 0.85 -38.18
CA GLY A 391 -35.36 0.18 -39.46
C GLY A 391 -36.82 -0.19 -39.71
N ASP A 392 -37.06 -1.13 -40.62
CA ASP A 392 -38.40 -1.52 -41.05
C ASP A 392 -39.20 -2.13 -39.89
N LEU A 393 -38.55 -2.87 -38.98
CA LEU A 393 -39.23 -3.49 -37.83
C LEU A 393 -39.68 -2.43 -36.81
N VAL A 394 -38.79 -1.51 -36.45
CA VAL A 394 -39.14 -0.41 -35.54
C VAL A 394 -40.21 0.48 -36.16
N ALA A 395 -40.12 0.79 -37.47
CA ALA A 395 -41.11 1.65 -38.14
C ALA A 395 -42.51 1.03 -38.26
N GLY A 396 -42.59 -0.29 -38.47
CA GLY A 396 -43.84 -1.04 -38.65
C GLY A 396 -44.56 -1.43 -37.35
N SER A 397 -43.95 -1.24 -36.19
CA SER A 397 -44.51 -1.70 -34.91
C SER A 397 -45.57 -0.75 -34.32
N ALA A 398 -46.68 -1.33 -33.86
CA ALA A 398 -47.74 -0.60 -33.13
C ALA A 398 -47.33 -0.21 -31.70
N LEU A 399 -46.21 -0.74 -31.17
CA LEU A 399 -45.64 -0.38 -29.87
C LEU A 399 -45.16 1.09 -29.82
N ASN A 400 -45.06 1.75 -30.97
CA ASN A 400 -44.63 3.14 -31.12
C ASN A 400 -45.62 4.19 -30.58
N GLN A 401 -46.84 3.77 -30.18
CA GLN A 401 -47.89 4.67 -29.72
C GLN A 401 -47.93 4.84 -28.19
N GLN A 402 -47.26 3.98 -27.42
CA GLN A 402 -47.17 4.07 -25.96
C GLN A 402 -45.77 4.51 -25.53
N GLU A 403 -45.66 5.27 -24.45
CA GLU A 403 -44.36 5.65 -23.88
C GLU A 403 -43.62 4.40 -23.39
N THR A 404 -42.69 3.90 -24.20
CA THR A 404 -41.78 2.83 -23.77
C THR A 404 -40.52 3.45 -23.18
N PRO A 405 -40.04 2.97 -22.02
CA PRO A 405 -38.85 3.53 -21.37
C PRO A 405 -37.54 3.24 -22.11
N LEU A 406 -37.58 2.47 -23.21
CA LEU A 406 -36.44 2.14 -24.08
C LEU A 406 -36.48 2.87 -25.44
N ILE A 407 -37.38 3.83 -25.61
CA ILE A 407 -37.40 4.76 -26.75
C ILE A 407 -37.35 6.20 -26.18
N PRO A 408 -36.42 7.06 -26.62
CA PRO A 408 -36.28 8.41 -26.06
C PRO A 408 -37.54 9.26 -26.17
N LEU A 409 -38.15 9.30 -27.36
CA LEU A 409 -39.33 10.08 -27.69
C LEU A 409 -40.35 9.24 -28.45
N PRO A 410 -41.67 9.45 -28.26
CA PRO A 410 -42.71 8.73 -29.00
C PRO A 410 -42.55 8.90 -30.51
N LEU A 411 -42.76 7.83 -31.28
CA LEU A 411 -42.52 7.81 -32.72
C LEU A 411 -43.83 7.89 -33.52
N LEU A 412 -43.79 8.46 -34.72
CA LEU A 412 -44.85 8.34 -35.70
C LEU A 412 -44.79 6.97 -36.38
N GLN A 413 -45.95 6.45 -36.78
CA GLN A 413 -46.03 5.16 -37.47
C GLN A 413 -45.57 5.31 -38.93
N GLY A 414 -44.75 4.35 -39.39
CA GLY A 414 -44.21 4.34 -40.75
C GLY A 414 -42.89 5.10 -40.90
N THR A 415 -42.44 5.19 -42.15
CA THR A 415 -41.17 5.84 -42.53
C THR A 415 -41.41 7.06 -43.41
N ARG A 416 -40.57 8.08 -43.28
CA ARG A 416 -40.48 9.19 -44.23
C ARG A 416 -39.41 8.85 -45.25
N GLU A 417 -39.80 8.72 -46.52
CA GLU A 417 -38.87 8.54 -47.64
C GLU A 417 -38.52 9.87 -48.31
N LEU A 418 -37.23 10.09 -48.51
CA LEU A 418 -36.61 11.29 -49.07
C LEU A 418 -35.84 10.88 -50.33
N GLY A 419 -36.25 11.38 -51.50
CA GLY A 419 -35.56 11.11 -52.77
C GLY A 419 -35.93 9.80 -53.46
N GLY A 420 -37.10 9.24 -53.16
CA GLY A 420 -37.65 8.09 -53.89
C GLY A 420 -38.27 8.50 -55.22
N ALA A 421 -38.46 7.55 -56.14
CA ALA A 421 -39.05 7.82 -57.46
C ALA A 421 -40.47 8.44 -57.42
N MET A 422 -41.14 8.34 -56.27
CA MET A 422 -42.49 8.87 -56.00
C MET A 422 -42.47 10.09 -55.06
N THR A 423 -41.31 10.54 -54.55
CA THR A 423 -41.21 11.69 -53.64
C THR A 423 -40.41 12.83 -54.27
N TRP A 424 -40.97 14.05 -54.24
CA TRP A 424 -40.35 15.25 -54.84
C TRP A 424 -39.24 15.88 -53.97
N GLU A 425 -38.96 15.31 -52.79
CA GLU A 425 -37.95 15.78 -51.85
C GLU A 425 -36.59 15.16 -52.15
N LYS A 426 -35.50 15.92 -52.05
CA LYS A 426 -34.13 15.37 -52.17
C LYS A 426 -33.71 14.72 -50.83
N PRO A 427 -32.80 13.72 -50.86
CA PRO A 427 -32.15 13.22 -49.64
C PRO A 427 -31.59 14.38 -48.82
N GLN A 428 -31.89 14.38 -47.53
CA GLN A 428 -31.55 15.47 -46.62
C GLN A 428 -30.13 15.34 -46.10
N LYS A 429 -29.50 16.46 -45.76
CA LYS A 429 -28.19 16.49 -45.12
C LYS A 429 -28.32 16.69 -43.61
N ILE A 430 -27.24 16.41 -42.89
CA ILE A 430 -27.15 16.61 -41.44
C ILE A 430 -26.87 18.09 -41.16
N ALA A 431 -27.65 18.70 -40.28
CA ALA A 431 -27.43 20.07 -39.81
C ALA A 431 -26.22 20.13 -38.85
N PRO A 432 -25.60 21.31 -38.66
CA PRO A 432 -24.53 21.48 -37.68
C PRO A 432 -24.94 21.00 -36.27
N PHE A 433 -24.03 20.28 -35.59
CA PHE A 433 -24.30 19.75 -34.25
C PHE A 433 -24.43 20.90 -33.21
N PRO A 434 -25.49 20.90 -32.37
CA PRO A 434 -25.64 21.86 -31.28
C PRO A 434 -24.44 21.88 -30.31
N GLN A 435 -24.24 22.96 -29.55
CA GLN A 435 -23.15 23.05 -28.56
C GLN A 435 -23.28 22.01 -27.43
N GLU A 436 -24.51 21.70 -27.02
CA GLU A 436 -24.81 20.69 -25.99
C GLU A 436 -24.76 19.25 -26.52
N SER A 437 -24.62 19.07 -27.84
CA SER A 437 -24.55 17.76 -28.45
C SER A 437 -23.17 17.14 -28.19
N PRO A 438 -23.11 15.83 -27.87
CA PRO A 438 -21.85 15.12 -27.78
C PRO A 438 -21.11 15.11 -29.11
N PHE A 439 -21.76 15.36 -30.24
CA PHE A 439 -21.15 15.40 -31.57
C PHE A 439 -20.56 16.78 -31.92
N ASN A 440 -20.61 17.76 -31.01
CA ASN A 440 -20.09 19.09 -31.27
C ASN A 440 -18.60 19.06 -31.65
N GLY A 441 -18.24 19.78 -32.73
CA GLY A 441 -16.88 19.81 -33.26
C GLY A 441 -16.51 18.66 -34.22
N LEU A 442 -17.41 17.68 -34.45
CA LEU A 442 -17.22 16.71 -35.52
C LEU A 442 -17.43 17.37 -36.89
N THR A 443 -16.60 16.99 -37.86
CA THR A 443 -16.72 17.49 -39.24
C THR A 443 -17.78 16.69 -39.98
N ILE A 444 -18.77 17.37 -40.57
CA ILE A 444 -19.85 16.72 -41.34
C ILE A 444 -19.43 16.66 -42.82
N PRO A 445 -19.17 15.47 -43.40
CA PRO A 445 -18.84 15.34 -44.82
C PRO A 445 -20.04 15.71 -45.71
N ARG A 446 -19.77 16.33 -46.87
CA ARG A 446 -20.82 16.90 -47.75
C ARG A 446 -21.65 15.85 -48.50
N ASP A 447 -21.13 14.63 -48.57
CA ASP A 447 -21.64 13.44 -49.25
C ASP A 447 -22.50 12.53 -48.33
N VAL A 448 -22.60 12.87 -47.04
CA VAL A 448 -23.52 12.20 -46.11
C VAL A 448 -24.94 12.71 -46.34
N THR A 449 -25.83 11.80 -46.72
CA THR A 449 -27.24 12.06 -46.99
C THR A 449 -28.13 11.01 -46.35
N ILE A 450 -29.30 11.44 -45.88
CA ILE A 450 -30.34 10.59 -45.30
C ILE A 450 -31.50 10.48 -46.28
N SER A 451 -31.83 9.25 -46.70
CA SER A 451 -32.89 8.96 -47.66
C SER A 451 -34.14 8.38 -47.00
N LYS A 452 -34.04 7.79 -45.81
CA LYS A 452 -35.21 7.36 -45.02
C LYS A 452 -35.01 7.63 -43.53
N GLN A 453 -36.10 7.98 -42.83
CA GLN A 453 -36.09 8.14 -41.38
C GLN A 453 -37.43 7.81 -40.71
N VAL A 454 -37.40 7.44 -39.44
CA VAL A 454 -38.58 7.35 -38.57
C VAL A 454 -38.77 8.67 -37.83
N LEU A 455 -39.95 9.29 -37.94
CA LEU A 455 -40.21 10.59 -37.34
C LEU A 455 -40.66 10.49 -35.88
N VAL A 456 -40.36 11.53 -35.11
CA VAL A 456 -40.80 11.71 -33.72
C VAL A 456 -42.17 12.40 -33.71
N LYS A 457 -43.04 12.03 -32.77
CA LYS A 457 -44.31 12.72 -32.51
C LYS A 457 -44.03 14.13 -31.96
N PRO A 458 -44.61 15.20 -32.54
CA PRO A 458 -44.39 16.56 -32.04
C PRO A 458 -44.92 16.72 -30.60
N THR A 459 -44.05 17.11 -29.68
CA THR A 459 -44.40 17.46 -28.30
C THR A 459 -43.72 18.76 -27.89
N LEU A 460 -44.28 19.47 -26.91
CA LEU A 460 -43.64 20.64 -26.31
C LEU A 460 -42.31 20.17 -25.69
N ASP A 461 -41.23 20.90 -25.93
CA ASP A 461 -39.92 20.68 -25.30
C ASP A 461 -39.05 19.54 -25.89
N ASN A 462 -39.23 19.18 -27.17
CA ASN A 462 -38.44 18.13 -27.83
C ASN A 462 -36.94 18.45 -27.98
N ASP A 463 -36.58 19.73 -28.06
CA ASP A 463 -35.22 20.15 -28.41
C ASP A 463 -34.16 19.68 -27.40
N LYS A 464 -34.51 19.54 -26.12
CA LYS A 464 -33.61 19.05 -25.07
C LYS A 464 -33.24 17.56 -25.16
N TYR A 465 -33.89 16.83 -26.05
CA TYR A 465 -33.68 15.40 -26.26
C TYR A 465 -33.07 15.08 -27.64
N ILE A 466 -32.61 16.10 -28.38
CA ILE A 466 -32.10 15.97 -29.74
C ILE A 466 -30.62 16.31 -29.80
N TRP A 467 -29.78 15.35 -30.18
CA TRP A 467 -28.34 15.55 -30.36
C TRP A 467 -27.94 15.82 -31.82
N ALA A 468 -28.74 15.40 -32.79
CA ALA A 468 -28.49 15.68 -34.21
C ALA A 468 -29.81 15.92 -34.94
N LYS A 469 -29.80 16.86 -35.90
CA LYS A 469 -30.94 17.21 -36.75
C LYS A 469 -30.54 17.15 -38.22
N LEU A 470 -31.54 17.04 -39.10
CA LEU A 470 -31.38 17.29 -40.53
C LEU A 470 -31.52 18.78 -40.84
N GLU A 471 -31.10 19.21 -42.03
CA GLU A 471 -31.19 20.61 -42.48
C GLU A 471 -32.63 21.16 -42.45
N ASP A 472 -33.64 20.31 -42.58
CA ASP A 472 -35.06 20.66 -42.45
C ASP A 472 -35.57 20.74 -41.00
N GLY A 473 -34.68 20.52 -40.02
CA GLY A 473 -34.99 20.58 -38.59
C GLY A 473 -35.50 19.28 -37.99
N THR A 474 -35.72 18.22 -38.78
CA THR A 474 -36.19 16.94 -38.25
C THR A 474 -35.11 16.21 -37.43
N PRO A 475 -35.46 15.50 -36.34
CA PRO A 475 -34.47 14.81 -35.49
C PRO A 475 -33.82 13.62 -36.19
N LEU A 476 -32.49 13.53 -36.13
CA LEU A 476 -31.70 12.39 -36.61
C LEU A 476 -31.21 11.49 -35.47
N VAL A 477 -30.81 12.07 -34.35
CA VAL A 477 -30.40 11.33 -33.14
C VAL A 477 -31.09 11.93 -31.93
N THR A 478 -31.83 11.09 -31.20
CA THR A 478 -32.50 11.46 -29.95
C THR A 478 -31.95 10.69 -28.77
N HIS A 479 -32.06 11.25 -27.58
CA HIS A 479 -31.56 10.67 -26.35
C HIS A 479 -32.49 10.94 -25.16
N ARG A 480 -32.47 10.07 -24.15
CA ARG A 480 -33.17 10.28 -22.89
C ARG A 480 -32.45 9.54 -21.76
N SER A 481 -32.29 10.20 -20.62
CA SER A 481 -31.75 9.58 -19.41
C SER A 481 -32.80 8.68 -18.75
N ALA A 482 -32.38 7.49 -18.32
CA ALA A 482 -33.20 6.56 -17.57
C ALA A 482 -32.41 6.08 -16.35
N GLY A 483 -32.80 6.51 -15.15
CA GLY A 483 -32.01 6.29 -13.94
C GLY A 483 -30.61 6.92 -14.05
N LYS A 484 -29.57 6.13 -13.84
CA LYS A 484 -28.16 6.52 -14.02
C LYS A 484 -27.64 6.33 -15.45
N GLY A 485 -28.37 5.64 -16.32
CA GLY A 485 -27.96 5.34 -17.69
C GLY A 485 -28.72 6.14 -18.75
N GLN A 486 -28.53 5.78 -20.02
CA GLN A 486 -29.09 6.51 -21.16
C GLN A 486 -29.62 5.60 -22.26
N VAL A 487 -30.66 6.08 -22.93
CA VAL A 487 -31.20 5.47 -24.15
C VAL A 487 -30.98 6.45 -25.30
N ILE A 488 -30.40 5.97 -26.39
CA ILE A 488 -30.07 6.75 -27.58
C ILE A 488 -30.70 6.06 -28.79
N LEU A 489 -31.35 6.83 -29.66
CA LEU A 489 -31.98 6.34 -30.88
C LEU A 489 -31.49 7.12 -32.08
N PHE A 490 -30.95 6.39 -33.06
CA PHE A 490 -30.75 6.88 -34.42
C PHE A 490 -32.05 6.68 -35.21
N HIS A 491 -32.55 7.75 -35.81
CA HIS A 491 -33.78 7.74 -36.62
C HIS A 491 -33.59 7.15 -38.03
N THR A 492 -32.38 6.68 -38.33
CA THR A 492 -31.99 5.96 -39.55
C THR A 492 -31.41 4.59 -39.18
N ASN A 493 -31.21 3.74 -40.20
CA ASN A 493 -30.64 2.40 -40.05
C ASN A 493 -29.11 2.44 -39.89
N SER A 494 -28.53 1.37 -39.33
CA SER A 494 -27.09 1.14 -39.27
C SER A 494 -26.50 0.63 -40.60
N THR A 495 -27.33 0.40 -41.61
CA THR A 495 -26.94 0.00 -42.97
C THR A 495 -27.06 1.16 -43.97
N PRO A 496 -26.38 1.06 -45.12
CA PRO A 496 -26.49 2.06 -46.19
C PRO A 496 -27.87 2.20 -46.85
N ASP A 497 -28.84 1.33 -46.52
CA ASP A 497 -30.14 1.26 -47.21
C ASP A 497 -30.98 2.52 -47.00
N TRP A 498 -30.82 3.18 -45.85
CA TRP A 498 -31.58 4.37 -45.46
C TRP A 498 -30.74 5.66 -45.44
N SER A 499 -29.41 5.54 -45.50
CA SER A 499 -28.50 6.70 -45.46
C SER A 499 -27.08 6.33 -45.87
N SER A 500 -26.31 7.28 -46.40
CA SER A 500 -24.87 7.09 -46.61
C SER A 500 -24.02 7.24 -45.35
N LEU A 501 -24.63 7.54 -44.19
CA LEU A 501 -23.94 7.75 -42.92
C LEU A 501 -23.02 6.56 -42.53
N PRO A 502 -23.46 5.28 -42.55
CA PRO A 502 -22.61 4.15 -42.17
C PRO A 502 -21.38 3.91 -43.05
N LEU A 503 -21.29 4.60 -44.20
CA LEU A 503 -20.14 4.55 -45.11
C LEU A 503 -19.11 5.66 -44.85
N SER A 504 -19.40 6.59 -43.93
CA SER A 504 -18.58 7.77 -43.67
C SER A 504 -17.75 7.63 -42.39
N SER A 505 -16.63 8.35 -42.31
CA SER A 505 -15.84 8.47 -41.07
C SER A 505 -16.65 9.14 -39.94
N LEU A 506 -17.63 9.99 -40.29
CA LEU A 506 -18.51 10.62 -39.31
C LEU A 506 -19.28 9.58 -38.48
N PHE A 507 -19.67 8.45 -39.07
CA PHE A 507 -20.35 7.39 -38.33
C PHE A 507 -19.44 6.74 -37.29
N GLU A 508 -18.18 6.48 -37.65
CA GLU A 508 -17.16 5.98 -36.72
C GLU A 508 -16.92 6.98 -35.59
N ASP A 509 -16.77 8.27 -35.91
CA ASP A 509 -16.56 9.34 -34.94
C ASP A 509 -17.76 9.51 -33.99
N MET A 510 -18.99 9.48 -34.53
CA MET A 510 -20.22 9.56 -33.73
C MET A 510 -20.32 8.38 -32.77
N LEU A 511 -20.11 7.16 -33.26
CA LEU A 511 -20.12 5.97 -32.41
C LEU A 511 -19.02 6.04 -31.35
N ASN A 512 -17.80 6.42 -31.71
CA ASN A 512 -16.70 6.59 -30.76
C ASN A 512 -17.07 7.54 -29.62
N ARG A 513 -17.69 8.70 -29.94
CA ARG A 513 -18.14 9.63 -28.90
C ARG A 513 -19.23 9.06 -28.00
N LEU A 514 -20.22 8.36 -28.55
CA LEU A 514 -21.27 7.72 -27.73
C LEU A 514 -20.71 6.65 -26.80
N ILE A 515 -19.76 5.87 -27.32
CA ILE A 515 -19.04 4.86 -26.56
C ILE A 515 -18.23 5.51 -25.45
N GLN A 516 -17.47 6.58 -25.70
CA GLN A 516 -16.76 7.32 -24.65
C GLN A 516 -17.69 7.85 -23.54
N ILE A 517 -18.82 8.45 -23.92
CA ILE A 517 -19.82 8.98 -22.97
C ILE A 517 -20.40 7.90 -22.09
N SER A 518 -20.67 6.73 -22.67
CA SER A 518 -21.20 5.60 -21.92
C SER A 518 -20.24 5.07 -20.85
N PHE A 519 -18.95 5.39 -20.95
CA PHE A 519 -17.91 4.97 -20.02
C PHE A 519 -17.62 6.02 -18.94
N GLY A 520 -18.52 6.97 -18.76
CA GLY A 520 -18.33 8.05 -17.79
C GLY A 520 -17.41 9.14 -18.29
N VAL A 521 -16.66 8.94 -19.38
CA VAL A 521 -15.93 9.99 -20.11
C VAL A 521 -16.95 10.90 -20.77
N GLN A 522 -17.61 11.76 -19.97
CA GLN A 522 -18.27 12.94 -20.52
C GLN A 522 -17.24 13.59 -21.44
N SER A 523 -17.64 13.83 -22.70
CA SER A 523 -16.84 14.58 -23.65
C SER A 523 -16.42 15.86 -22.94
N THR A 524 -15.17 15.88 -22.47
CA THR A 524 -14.63 16.94 -21.63
C THR A 524 -14.78 18.21 -22.45
N GLN A 525 -15.72 19.05 -22.04
CA GLN A 525 -16.01 20.27 -22.77
C GLN A 525 -14.72 21.09 -22.81
N ALA A 526 -14.44 21.74 -23.95
CA ALA A 526 -13.35 22.71 -24.04
C ALA A 526 -13.51 23.72 -22.89
N GLY A 527 -12.57 23.71 -21.93
CA GLY A 527 -12.61 24.54 -20.73
C GLY A 527 -12.98 23.84 -19.41
N GLU A 528 -13.25 22.53 -19.39
CA GLU A 528 -13.50 21.81 -18.13
C GLU A 528 -12.25 21.77 -17.23
N ILE A 529 -12.45 22.10 -15.95
CA ILE A 529 -11.41 22.16 -14.92
C ILE A 529 -11.39 20.81 -14.19
N LEU A 530 -10.23 20.17 -14.18
CA LEU A 530 -9.96 18.89 -13.53
C LEU A 530 -9.17 19.13 -12.24
N ASN A 531 -9.79 18.83 -11.10
CA ASN A 531 -9.16 19.00 -9.80
C ASN A 531 -8.21 17.83 -9.50
N PRO A 532 -7.09 18.03 -8.79
CA PRO A 532 -6.24 16.92 -8.36
C PRO A 532 -7.01 16.03 -7.36
N ILE A 533 -7.04 14.72 -7.61
CA ILE A 533 -7.70 13.72 -6.76
C ILE A 533 -6.66 12.98 -5.92
N LEU A 534 -5.60 12.50 -6.58
CA LEU A 534 -4.47 11.80 -5.96
C LEU A 534 -3.18 12.22 -6.65
N THR A 535 -2.09 12.38 -5.91
CA THR A 535 -0.79 12.77 -6.44
C THR A 535 0.28 11.79 -6.00
N LEU A 536 1.28 11.53 -6.84
CA LEU A 536 2.42 10.70 -6.49
C LEU A 536 3.39 11.49 -5.61
N ASN A 537 3.85 10.88 -4.53
CA ASN A 537 5.02 11.36 -3.79
C ASN A 537 6.32 10.97 -4.52
N GLY A 538 7.48 11.47 -4.06
CA GLY A 538 8.76 11.19 -4.73
C GLY A 538 9.16 9.71 -4.77
N GLN A 539 8.68 8.90 -3.83
CA GLN A 539 8.94 7.45 -3.77
C GLN A 539 7.97 6.62 -4.61
N GLY A 540 6.97 7.25 -5.25
CA GLY A 540 5.96 6.55 -6.03
C GLY A 540 4.83 5.97 -5.17
N SER A 541 4.33 6.68 -4.19
CA SER A 541 3.06 6.33 -3.52
C SER A 541 1.99 7.35 -3.86
N LEU A 542 0.76 6.90 -4.11
CA LEU A 542 -0.39 7.77 -4.33
C LEU A 542 -0.90 8.31 -2.99
N GLU A 543 -0.97 9.63 -2.88
CA GLU A 543 -1.37 10.35 -1.67
C GLU A 543 -2.41 11.43 -1.99
N ALA A 544 -3.03 11.98 -0.94
CA ALA A 544 -3.89 13.15 -1.11
C ALA A 544 -3.06 14.32 -1.65
N PRO A 545 -3.61 15.13 -2.58
CA PRO A 545 -2.90 16.26 -3.14
C PRO A 545 -2.53 17.28 -2.07
N SER A 546 -1.33 17.86 -2.23
CA SER A 546 -0.89 19.01 -1.43
C SER A 546 -1.90 20.16 -1.59
N PRO A 547 -2.15 20.98 -0.55
CA PRO A 547 -3.03 22.15 -0.65
C PRO A 547 -2.56 23.21 -1.66
N TYR A 548 -1.31 23.10 -2.15
CA TYR A 548 -0.73 23.97 -3.17
C TYR A 548 -0.91 23.42 -4.61
N ALA A 549 -1.38 22.18 -4.76
CA ALA A 549 -1.68 21.60 -6.07
C ALA A 549 -2.89 22.31 -6.70
N LYS A 550 -2.75 22.70 -7.97
CA LYS A 550 -3.73 23.46 -8.73
C LYS A 550 -4.47 22.56 -9.72
N PRO A 551 -5.74 22.88 -10.02
CA PRO A 551 -6.48 22.20 -11.08
C PRO A 551 -5.86 22.43 -12.47
N ILE A 552 -6.08 21.48 -13.38
CA ILE A 552 -5.63 21.56 -14.78
C ILE A 552 -6.85 21.59 -15.71
N SER A 553 -6.68 22.13 -16.92
CA SER A 553 -7.67 21.95 -18.00
C SER A 553 -7.23 20.84 -18.94
N PHE A 554 -8.20 20.19 -19.60
CA PHE A 554 -7.92 19.10 -20.54
C PHE A 554 -6.99 19.54 -21.69
N GLU A 555 -7.19 20.73 -22.25
CA GLU A 555 -6.34 21.28 -23.33
C GLU A 555 -4.88 21.51 -22.89
N THR A 556 -4.68 21.91 -21.64
CA THR A 556 -3.35 22.22 -21.09
C THR A 556 -2.60 20.95 -20.69
N SER A 557 -3.32 19.84 -20.43
CA SER A 557 -2.75 18.58 -19.95
C SER A 557 -1.60 18.06 -20.84
N GLN A 558 -1.71 18.16 -22.16
CA GLN A 558 -0.71 17.64 -23.10
C GLN A 558 0.61 18.43 -23.12
N LYS A 559 0.59 19.72 -22.76
CA LYS A 559 1.77 20.60 -22.74
C LYS A 559 2.19 20.99 -21.33
N LEU A 560 1.63 20.32 -20.33
CA LEU A 560 1.88 20.59 -18.92
C LEU A 560 3.35 20.32 -18.57
N THR A 561 3.89 21.13 -17.64
CA THR A 561 5.18 20.86 -17.01
C THR A 561 4.94 20.39 -15.59
N ILE A 562 5.45 19.22 -15.25
CA ILE A 562 5.32 18.64 -13.90
C ILE A 562 6.06 19.54 -12.90
N SER A 563 5.35 19.96 -11.85
CA SER A 563 5.83 20.96 -10.88
C SER A 563 5.08 20.80 -9.56
N PRO A 564 5.47 21.51 -8.48
CA PRO A 564 4.72 21.49 -7.22
C PRO A 564 3.24 21.89 -7.37
N GLU A 565 2.94 22.79 -8.30
CA GLU A 565 1.56 23.23 -8.59
C GLU A 565 0.79 22.20 -9.42
N HIS A 566 1.49 21.38 -10.22
CA HIS A 566 0.88 20.36 -11.06
C HIS A 566 1.68 19.06 -10.93
N PRO A 567 1.61 18.39 -9.77
CA PRO A 567 2.34 17.14 -9.52
C PRO A 567 1.78 16.00 -10.38
N PRO A 568 2.57 14.94 -10.63
CA PRO A 568 2.06 13.77 -11.35
C PRO A 568 1.00 13.05 -10.48
N GLY A 569 -0.08 12.58 -11.09
CA GLY A 569 -1.25 12.11 -10.36
C GLY A 569 -2.51 11.91 -11.20
N LEU A 570 -3.63 11.66 -10.53
CA LEU A 570 -4.98 11.57 -11.11
C LEU A 570 -5.72 12.91 -10.90
N TYR A 571 -6.26 13.45 -12.00
CA TYR A 571 -7.01 14.71 -12.01
C TYR A 571 -8.40 14.49 -12.59
N GLY A 572 -9.44 15.04 -11.99
CA GLY A 572 -10.79 14.87 -12.50
C GLY A 572 -11.90 15.34 -11.58
N ASN A 573 -13.13 15.03 -11.98
CA ASN A 573 -14.38 15.36 -11.29
C ASN A 573 -15.16 14.06 -11.06
N THR A 574 -16.30 14.10 -10.35
CA THR A 574 -17.04 12.89 -9.94
C THR A 574 -17.32 11.93 -11.10
N GLY A 575 -16.60 10.80 -11.15
CA GLY A 575 -16.78 9.74 -12.15
C GLY A 575 -15.81 9.75 -13.33
N THR A 576 -14.97 10.78 -13.50
CA THR A 576 -13.91 10.85 -14.52
C THR A 576 -12.56 11.15 -13.89
N SER A 577 -11.52 10.45 -14.33
CA SER A 577 -10.14 10.78 -13.96
C SER A 577 -9.23 10.71 -15.16
N LEU A 578 -8.25 11.62 -15.19
CA LEU A 578 -7.20 11.74 -16.20
C LEU A 578 -5.86 11.50 -15.50
N ALA A 579 -5.02 10.65 -16.08
CA ALA A 579 -3.71 10.34 -15.53
C ALA A 579 -2.64 11.29 -16.08
N ILE A 580 -1.99 12.03 -15.19
CA ILE A 580 -0.82 12.86 -15.48
C ILE A 580 0.43 12.12 -15.01
N ASN A 581 1.08 11.44 -15.95
CA ASN A 581 2.28 10.64 -15.70
C ASN A 581 3.57 11.41 -15.93
N LEU A 582 4.55 11.25 -15.04
CA LEU A 582 5.84 11.93 -15.13
C LEU A 582 6.55 11.69 -16.48
N GLY A 583 6.56 10.44 -16.97
CA GLY A 583 7.31 10.07 -18.17
C GLY A 583 6.84 10.71 -19.47
N ASN A 584 5.62 11.26 -19.52
CA ASN A 584 5.12 11.98 -20.69
C ASN A 584 5.66 13.42 -20.77
N HIS A 585 6.18 13.95 -19.65
CA HIS A 585 6.50 15.37 -19.48
C HIS A 585 7.98 15.62 -19.14
N VAL A 586 8.80 14.58 -19.07
CA VAL A 586 10.24 14.68 -18.82
C VAL A 586 11.01 14.31 -20.10
N PRO A 587 12.11 15.01 -20.43
CA PRO A 587 12.98 14.64 -21.54
C PRO A 587 13.57 13.24 -21.39
N ALA A 588 14.01 12.66 -22.51
CA ALA A 588 14.62 11.34 -22.51
C ALA A 588 15.87 11.28 -21.62
N LEU A 589 16.05 10.17 -20.90
CA LEU A 589 17.13 10.04 -19.92
C LEU A 589 18.51 10.04 -20.57
N LYS A 590 19.41 10.86 -20.03
CA LYS A 590 20.83 10.92 -20.40
C LYS A 590 21.69 10.95 -19.16
N ALA A 591 22.82 10.24 -19.18
CA ALA A 591 23.75 10.21 -18.06
C ALA A 591 24.56 11.51 -18.00
N SER A 592 24.65 12.11 -16.80
CA SER A 592 25.47 13.30 -16.58
C SER A 592 26.96 12.94 -16.45
N GLN A 593 27.83 13.79 -16.99
CA GLN A 593 29.29 13.65 -16.81
C GLN A 593 29.68 13.97 -15.35
N PRO A 594 30.72 13.36 -14.77
CA PRO A 594 31.17 13.72 -13.43
C PRO A 594 31.86 15.09 -13.39
N ILE A 595 31.83 15.75 -12.22
CA ILE A 595 32.49 17.03 -11.93
C ILE A 595 33.31 16.94 -10.63
N GLY A 596 34.44 17.65 -10.59
CA GLY A 596 35.29 17.67 -9.40
C GLY A 596 35.88 16.29 -9.06
N LYS A 597 36.06 16.03 -7.76
CA LYS A 597 36.57 14.75 -7.24
C LYS A 597 35.40 13.80 -6.99
N LEU A 598 35.34 12.71 -7.75
CA LEU A 598 34.31 11.70 -7.63
C LEU A 598 34.49 10.84 -6.37
N ILE A 599 33.43 10.71 -5.57
CA ILE A 599 33.34 9.82 -4.41
C ILE A 599 32.20 8.84 -4.66
N THR A 600 32.50 7.54 -4.50
CA THR A 600 31.53 6.47 -4.72
C THR A 600 30.95 5.98 -3.38
N LEU A 601 29.68 6.26 -3.14
CA LEU A 601 28.90 5.84 -1.96
C LEU A 601 28.84 4.30 -1.86
N GLY A 602 29.19 3.72 -0.70
CA GLY A 602 29.19 2.26 -0.46
C GLY A 602 30.57 1.57 -0.48
N SER A 603 31.59 2.21 -1.05
CA SER A 603 32.96 1.66 -1.12
C SER A 603 33.85 2.00 0.09
N VAL A 604 33.42 2.93 0.96
CA VAL A 604 34.22 3.43 2.08
C VAL A 604 33.33 3.52 3.33
N SER A 605 33.50 2.58 4.26
CA SER A 605 32.96 2.73 5.62
C SER A 605 33.80 3.79 6.35
N LEU A 606 33.17 4.88 6.76
CA LEU A 606 33.88 6.11 7.16
C LEU A 606 34.53 6.07 8.54
N SER A 607 34.23 5.05 9.37
CA SER A 607 34.92 4.78 10.63
C SER A 607 34.68 3.33 11.09
N TYR A 608 35.75 2.64 11.50
CA TYR A 608 35.60 1.35 12.19
C TYR A 608 35.38 1.60 13.67
N THR A 609 34.22 1.20 14.19
CA THR A 609 33.94 1.20 15.63
C THR A 609 34.57 -0.03 16.27
N LEU A 610 35.64 0.13 17.06
CA LEU A 610 36.26 -0.98 17.81
C LEU A 610 35.54 -1.28 19.12
N GLY A 611 34.62 -0.42 19.56
CA GLY A 611 33.91 -0.58 20.83
C GLY A 611 33.21 -1.93 20.99
N SER A 612 32.54 -2.41 19.94
CA SER A 612 31.88 -3.73 19.93
C SER A 612 32.87 -4.87 20.12
N ILE A 613 34.04 -4.81 19.47
CA ILE A 613 35.10 -5.83 19.59
C ILE A 613 35.62 -5.90 21.03
N PHE A 614 35.89 -4.75 21.66
CA PHE A 614 36.36 -4.71 23.05
C PHE A 614 35.31 -5.26 24.04
N ILE A 615 34.03 -4.96 23.83
CA ILE A 615 32.92 -5.50 24.65
C ILE A 615 32.80 -7.02 24.48
N ILE A 616 32.88 -7.52 23.24
CA ILE A 616 32.83 -8.96 22.97
C ILE A 616 33.99 -9.69 23.68
N ILE A 617 35.22 -9.18 23.56
CA ILE A 617 36.39 -9.77 24.24
C ILE A 617 36.19 -9.73 25.76
N SER A 618 35.66 -8.63 26.32
CA SER A 618 35.34 -8.54 27.74
C SER A 618 34.33 -9.62 28.18
N ILE A 619 33.24 -9.83 27.43
CA ILE A 619 32.23 -10.84 27.74
C ILE A 619 32.84 -12.25 27.69
N CYS A 620 33.67 -12.55 26.69
CA CYS A 620 34.39 -13.81 26.59
C CYS A 620 35.28 -14.07 27.81
N LEU A 621 35.99 -13.04 28.31
CA LEU A 621 36.81 -13.15 29.50
C LEU A 621 35.97 -13.40 30.76
N ILE A 622 34.83 -12.72 30.92
CA ILE A 622 33.91 -12.96 32.05
C ILE A 622 33.39 -14.40 32.05
N LEU A 623 33.05 -14.95 30.88
CA LEU A 623 32.64 -16.35 30.74
C LEU A 623 33.77 -17.31 31.16
N LEU A 624 35.01 -17.01 30.78
CA LEU A 624 36.20 -17.78 31.18
C LEU A 624 36.41 -17.73 32.71
N ASP A 625 36.21 -16.56 33.34
CA ASP A 625 36.26 -16.41 34.81
C ASP A 625 35.23 -17.29 35.53
N ILE A 626 33.99 -17.31 35.03
CA ILE A 626 32.89 -18.10 35.61
C ILE A 626 33.22 -19.59 35.55
N LEU A 627 33.70 -20.08 34.40
CA LEU A 627 34.08 -21.48 34.24
C LEU A 627 35.25 -21.89 35.14
N ALA A 628 36.28 -21.05 35.19
CA ALA A 628 37.42 -21.27 36.09
C ALA A 628 36.99 -21.27 37.57
N SER A 629 36.08 -20.38 37.95
CA SER A 629 35.52 -20.31 39.30
C SER A 629 34.70 -21.55 39.65
N LEU A 630 33.87 -22.05 38.73
CA LEU A 630 33.10 -23.29 38.90
C LEU A 630 34.02 -24.51 39.02
N PHE A 631 35.11 -24.53 38.25
CA PHE A 631 36.11 -25.60 38.30
C PHE A 631 36.82 -25.65 39.65
N LEU A 632 37.29 -24.50 40.15
CA LEU A 632 37.94 -24.39 41.45
C LEU A 632 36.99 -24.71 42.62
N ARG A 633 35.68 -24.46 42.48
CA ARG A 633 34.68 -24.82 43.48
C ARG A 633 34.32 -26.30 43.50
N GLY A 634 34.77 -27.08 42.51
CA GLY A 634 34.55 -28.53 42.44
C GLY A 634 33.18 -28.94 41.91
N TYR A 635 32.37 -27.99 41.41
CA TYR A 635 31.09 -28.27 40.74
C TYR A 635 31.28 -28.98 39.40
N LEU A 636 32.49 -28.92 38.83
CA LEU A 636 32.91 -29.69 37.65
C LEU A 636 33.73 -30.91 38.11
N ARG A 637 33.06 -32.04 38.40
CA ARG A 637 33.74 -33.33 38.69
C ARG A 637 34.55 -33.80 37.46
N LYS A 638 35.68 -34.48 37.71
CA LYS A 638 36.74 -34.90 36.77
C LYS A 638 36.34 -35.73 35.52
N THR A 639 35.06 -35.92 35.21
CA THR A 639 34.64 -36.74 34.05
C THR A 639 34.03 -35.96 32.88
N LYS A 640 33.91 -34.63 32.93
CA LYS A 640 33.42 -33.82 31.78
C LYS A 640 34.10 -32.45 31.63
N ALA A 641 35.39 -32.35 31.96
CA ALA A 641 36.15 -31.10 31.77
C ALA A 641 36.52 -30.84 30.30
N SER A 642 36.63 -31.87 29.45
CA SER A 642 36.94 -31.68 28.02
C SER A 642 35.73 -31.17 27.22
N SER A 643 34.51 -31.60 27.55
CA SER A 643 33.30 -31.21 26.80
C SER A 643 32.89 -29.75 27.03
N THR A 644 33.13 -29.20 28.23
CA THR A 644 32.78 -27.79 28.55
C THR A 644 33.76 -26.79 27.92
N ILE A 645 35.05 -27.14 27.86
CA ILE A 645 36.07 -26.32 27.18
C ILE A 645 35.88 -26.38 25.66
N LEU A 646 35.53 -27.55 25.11
CA LEU A 646 35.26 -27.73 23.68
C LEU A 646 34.02 -26.94 23.21
N ILE A 647 32.96 -26.88 24.01
CA ILE A 647 31.74 -26.10 23.70
C ILE A 647 32.04 -24.59 23.73
N LEU A 648 32.84 -24.11 24.69
CA LEU A 648 33.21 -22.70 24.77
C LEU A 648 34.16 -22.28 23.64
N ALA A 649 35.08 -23.17 23.25
CA ALA A 649 35.95 -22.98 22.09
C ALA A 649 35.15 -22.99 20.77
N LEU A 650 34.13 -23.85 20.65
CA LEU A 650 33.22 -23.85 19.50
C LEU A 650 32.40 -22.57 19.40
N CYS A 651 31.91 -22.02 20.52
CA CYS A 651 31.17 -20.75 20.54
C CYS A 651 32.05 -19.53 20.19
N CYS A 652 33.37 -19.59 20.41
CA CYS A 652 34.28 -18.48 20.05
C CYS A 652 34.81 -18.58 18.61
N LEU A 653 34.75 -19.76 17.98
CA LEU A 653 35.20 -20.00 16.60
C LEU A 653 34.05 -19.97 15.57
N SER A 654 32.80 -19.94 16.02
CA SER A 654 31.63 -19.86 15.15
C SER A 654 31.38 -18.44 14.67
N THR A 655 32.23 -17.92 13.78
CA THR A 655 31.80 -16.89 12.84
C THR A 655 31.02 -17.57 11.72
N ASN A 656 29.73 -17.26 11.62
CA ASN A 656 28.78 -17.69 10.57
C ASN A 656 28.31 -19.15 10.64
N GLY A 657 27.58 -19.49 11.70
CA GLY A 657 26.67 -20.63 11.71
C GLY A 657 25.43 -20.32 12.53
N PHE A 658 24.28 -20.17 11.86
CA PHE A 658 22.98 -20.20 12.52
C PHE A 658 22.89 -21.47 13.37
N ALA A 659 22.95 -21.33 14.69
CA ALA A 659 22.77 -22.44 15.60
C ALA A 659 21.29 -22.86 15.58
N GLN A 660 21.03 -24.08 15.11
CA GLN A 660 19.81 -24.80 15.42
C GLN A 660 19.80 -25.08 16.92
N SER A 661 18.88 -24.44 17.64
CA SER A 661 18.63 -24.70 19.05
C SER A 661 18.07 -26.11 19.21
N THR A 662 18.77 -26.94 19.98
CA THR A 662 18.21 -28.16 20.55
C THR A 662 17.49 -27.79 21.85
N ASP A 663 16.19 -28.08 21.88
CA ASP A 663 15.27 -27.75 22.97
C ASP A 663 15.63 -28.49 24.27
N ALA A 664 16.12 -27.74 25.26
CA ALA A 664 15.80 -28.03 26.65
C ALA A 664 14.42 -27.40 26.93
N PRO A 665 13.54 -28.01 27.77
CA PRO A 665 12.23 -27.44 28.06
C PRO A 665 12.41 -26.15 28.88
N SER A 666 12.59 -25.02 28.19
CA SER A 666 12.47 -23.70 28.78
C SER A 666 11.03 -23.53 29.21
N VAL A 667 10.81 -23.08 30.45
CA VAL A 667 9.49 -22.60 30.89
C VAL A 667 8.99 -21.61 29.82
N PRO A 668 7.84 -21.87 29.18
CA PRO A 668 7.32 -21.00 28.12
C PRO A 668 7.24 -19.56 28.63
N LYS A 669 7.69 -18.59 27.84
CA LYS A 669 7.72 -17.19 28.28
C LYS A 669 6.32 -16.67 28.65
N ALA A 670 5.29 -17.21 28.02
CA ALA A 670 3.88 -16.98 28.35
C ALA A 670 3.49 -17.41 29.78
N ALA A 671 4.20 -18.36 30.39
CA ALA A 671 3.98 -18.78 31.77
C ALA A 671 4.56 -17.80 32.81
N LEU A 672 5.48 -16.92 32.40
CA LEU A 672 6.14 -15.96 33.29
C LEU A 672 5.43 -14.60 33.32
N GLN A 673 4.88 -14.18 32.19
CA GLN A 673 4.16 -12.92 32.03
C GLN A 673 3.02 -13.10 31.03
N THR A 674 1.85 -12.57 31.39
CA THR A 674 0.67 -12.57 30.51
C THR A 674 1.00 -11.88 29.20
N ARG A 675 0.71 -12.56 28.09
CA ARG A 675 0.92 -12.07 26.73
C ARG A 675 -0.25 -12.50 25.84
N LEU A 676 -0.48 -11.74 24.78
CA LEU A 676 -1.42 -12.11 23.74
C LEU A 676 -0.73 -13.06 22.74
N GLY A 677 -1.44 -14.06 22.24
CA GLY A 677 -0.95 -14.95 21.19
C GLY A 677 -1.60 -14.64 19.84
N TYR A 678 -0.87 -14.84 18.74
CA TYR A 678 -1.46 -14.89 17.40
C TYR A 678 -1.07 -16.16 16.66
N ILE A 679 -2.02 -16.75 15.94
CA ILE A 679 -1.80 -17.98 15.19
C ILE A 679 -1.03 -17.67 13.90
N LEU A 680 0.07 -18.40 13.68
CA LEU A 680 0.89 -18.24 12.47
C LEU A 680 0.13 -18.64 11.20
N THR A 681 0.23 -17.77 10.20
CA THR A 681 -0.19 -18.01 8.82
C THR A 681 1.02 -18.26 7.93
N THR A 682 0.78 -18.68 6.69
CA THR A 682 1.84 -18.83 5.67
C THR A 682 2.36 -17.48 5.16
N ASP A 683 1.58 -16.40 5.31
CA ASP A 683 1.91 -15.07 4.83
C ASP A 683 2.72 -14.29 5.88
N PRO A 684 4.01 -13.97 5.60
CA PRO A 684 4.84 -13.22 6.53
C PRO A 684 4.34 -11.80 6.78
N ALA A 685 3.63 -11.17 5.84
CA ALA A 685 3.09 -9.82 6.02
C ALA A 685 1.93 -9.81 7.02
N VAL A 686 1.03 -10.79 6.95
CA VAL A 686 -0.09 -10.97 7.91
C VAL A 686 0.44 -11.28 9.31
N ASN A 687 1.47 -12.11 9.42
CA ASN A 687 2.14 -12.41 10.68
C ASN A 687 2.80 -11.15 11.28
N LEU A 688 3.47 -10.34 10.45
CA LEU A 688 4.08 -9.08 10.88
C LEU A 688 3.02 -8.08 11.36
N ALA A 689 1.92 -7.91 10.61
CA ALA A 689 0.82 -7.02 10.97
C ALA A 689 0.15 -7.46 12.28
N SER A 690 -0.07 -8.77 12.45
CA SER A 690 -0.62 -9.35 13.68
C SER A 690 0.29 -9.12 14.89
N LYS A 691 1.60 -9.28 14.72
CA LYS A 691 2.60 -8.97 15.75
C LYS A 691 2.56 -7.49 16.14
N GLN A 692 2.69 -6.58 15.17
CA GLN A 692 2.71 -5.15 15.42
C GLN A 692 1.38 -4.64 15.98
N GLY A 693 0.26 -5.19 15.50
CA GLY A 693 -1.09 -4.90 15.98
C GLY A 693 -1.28 -5.24 17.45
N LEU A 694 -0.96 -6.48 17.82
CA LEU A 694 -1.06 -6.90 19.21
C LEU A 694 -0.04 -6.22 20.11
N GLU A 695 1.12 -5.82 19.60
CA GLU A 695 2.12 -5.07 20.36
C GLU A 695 1.63 -3.65 20.65
N GLY A 696 1.05 -2.97 19.66
CA GLY A 696 0.40 -1.68 19.84
C GLY A 696 -0.79 -1.77 20.80
N LEU A 697 -1.61 -2.83 20.71
CA LEU A 697 -2.71 -3.07 21.64
C LEU A 697 -2.21 -3.32 23.07
N SER A 698 -1.19 -4.17 23.25
CA SER A 698 -0.59 -4.42 24.57
C SER A 698 -0.08 -3.14 25.21
N LYS A 699 0.62 -2.29 24.45
CA LYS A 699 1.08 -0.98 24.92
C LYS A 699 -0.08 -0.09 25.33
N PHE A 700 -1.10 0.04 24.47
CA PHE A 700 -2.30 0.84 24.73
C PHE A 700 -3.01 0.40 26.02
N ILE A 701 -3.09 -0.90 26.28
CA ILE A 701 -3.72 -1.46 27.49
C ILE A 701 -2.88 -1.16 28.73
N SER A 702 -1.57 -1.39 28.67
CA SER A 702 -0.67 -1.13 29.80
C SER A 702 -0.55 0.35 30.15
N ASP A 703 -0.76 1.26 29.19
CA ASP A 703 -0.78 2.71 29.43
C ASP A 703 -2.11 3.19 30.07
N ARG A 704 -3.20 2.42 29.94
CA ARG A 704 -4.57 2.84 30.35
C ARG A 704 -5.14 2.04 31.51
N THR A 705 -4.50 0.93 31.88
CA THR A 705 -4.97 0.00 32.92
C THR A 705 -3.82 -0.45 33.80
N SER A 706 -4.14 -1.11 34.91
CA SER A 706 -3.12 -1.77 35.74
C SER A 706 -2.60 -3.09 35.15
N LEU A 707 -3.10 -3.53 34.00
CA LEU A 707 -2.71 -4.78 33.36
C LEU A 707 -1.40 -4.59 32.56
N GLN A 708 -0.35 -5.27 32.99
CA GLN A 708 0.95 -5.30 32.31
C GLN A 708 1.01 -6.49 31.35
N LEU A 709 0.99 -6.22 30.05
CA LEU A 709 1.11 -7.25 29.00
C LEU A 709 2.52 -7.25 28.43
N ALA A 710 3.12 -8.43 28.33
CA ALA A 710 4.38 -8.61 27.62
C ALA A 710 4.16 -8.58 26.09
N SER A 711 5.25 -8.47 25.32
CA SER A 711 5.20 -8.53 23.85
C SER A 711 4.49 -9.82 23.37
N PRO A 712 3.62 -9.71 22.36
CA PRO A 712 2.84 -10.84 21.86
C PRO A 712 3.74 -11.90 21.22
N GLU A 713 3.26 -13.14 21.20
CA GLU A 713 4.01 -14.29 20.69
C GLU A 713 3.25 -15.01 19.58
N ALA A 714 3.98 -15.46 18.57
CA ALA A 714 3.43 -16.27 17.50
C ALA A 714 3.26 -17.71 18.00
N VAL A 715 2.11 -18.33 17.72
CA VAL A 715 1.82 -19.71 18.12
C VAL A 715 1.43 -20.58 16.93
N ASP A 716 1.91 -21.82 16.94
CA ASP A 716 1.47 -22.91 16.07
C ASP A 716 0.64 -23.89 16.93
N PRO A 717 -0.70 -23.89 16.83
CA PRO A 717 -1.57 -24.79 17.62
C PRO A 717 -1.24 -26.29 17.47
N THR A 718 -0.48 -26.68 16.46
CA THR A 718 -0.11 -28.09 16.25
C THR A 718 1.15 -28.51 17.01
N LYS A 719 1.92 -27.54 17.54
CA LYS A 719 3.21 -27.73 18.20
C LYS A 719 3.27 -27.11 19.59
N ASP A 720 2.68 -25.93 19.75
CA ASP A 720 2.82 -25.11 20.95
C ASP A 720 1.71 -25.39 21.96
N ASN A 721 2.02 -25.18 23.24
CA ASN A 721 1.04 -25.29 24.32
C ASN A 721 0.25 -23.97 24.48
N LEU A 722 -1.04 -24.02 24.17
CA LEU A 722 -1.92 -22.84 24.15
C LEU A 722 -2.42 -22.42 25.55
N SER A 723 -2.28 -23.24 26.59
CA SER A 723 -2.85 -22.98 27.92
C SER A 723 -2.32 -21.72 28.61
N PHE A 724 -1.21 -21.15 28.12
CA PHE A 724 -0.60 -19.94 28.68
C PHE A 724 -1.11 -18.64 28.07
N TYR A 725 -1.97 -18.71 27.05
CA TYR A 725 -2.46 -17.53 26.33
C TYR A 725 -3.94 -17.30 26.66
N PRO A 726 -4.30 -16.18 27.33
CA PRO A 726 -5.70 -15.88 27.62
C PRO A 726 -6.51 -15.61 26.34
N ILE A 727 -5.86 -15.04 25.31
CA ILE A 727 -6.47 -14.76 24.01
C ILE A 727 -5.54 -15.21 22.90
N LEU A 728 -6.14 -15.84 21.88
CA LEU A 728 -5.53 -16.11 20.60
C LEU A 728 -6.21 -15.29 19.50
N TYR A 729 -5.44 -14.48 18.81
CA TYR A 729 -5.84 -13.79 17.59
C TYR A 729 -5.52 -14.66 16.38
N TRP A 730 -6.52 -14.97 15.57
CA TRP A 730 -6.38 -15.81 14.40
C TRP A 730 -6.79 -15.03 13.14
N PRO A 731 -5.81 -14.52 12.38
CA PRO A 731 -6.09 -13.98 11.06
C PRO A 731 -6.42 -15.14 10.11
N ILE A 732 -7.57 -15.06 9.44
CA ILE A 732 -8.07 -16.08 8.52
C ILE A 732 -7.73 -15.67 7.09
N THR A 733 -6.75 -16.36 6.51
CA THR A 733 -6.30 -16.14 5.13
C THR A 733 -6.87 -17.18 4.18
N ALA A 734 -7.03 -16.83 2.90
CA ALA A 734 -7.70 -17.66 1.89
C ALA A 734 -7.02 -19.03 1.62
N ASP A 735 -5.75 -19.16 1.94
CA ASP A 735 -4.94 -20.36 1.72
C ASP A 735 -5.02 -21.38 2.87
N LEU A 736 -5.84 -21.11 3.89
CA LEU A 736 -5.98 -21.95 5.07
C LEU A 736 -6.39 -23.39 4.71
N GLN A 737 -5.53 -24.34 5.05
CA GLN A 737 -5.78 -25.77 4.85
C GLN A 737 -6.46 -26.42 6.07
N PRO A 738 -7.37 -27.40 5.87
CA PRO A 738 -7.96 -28.18 6.95
C PRO A 738 -6.88 -28.93 7.74
N ASN A 739 -6.95 -28.88 9.07
CA ASN A 739 -6.03 -29.60 9.94
C ASN A 739 -6.75 -30.11 11.19
N PRO A 740 -7.11 -31.40 11.27
CA PRO A 740 -7.89 -31.94 12.39
C PRO A 740 -7.15 -31.82 13.73
N LYS A 741 -5.81 -31.95 13.74
CA LYS A 741 -5.01 -31.78 14.96
C LYS A 741 -5.14 -30.35 15.52
N ARG A 742 -5.15 -29.33 14.65
CA ARG A 742 -5.38 -27.93 15.06
C ARG A 742 -6.76 -27.78 15.71
N VAL A 743 -7.78 -28.36 15.10
CA VAL A 743 -9.17 -28.31 15.59
C VAL A 743 -9.30 -28.95 16.97
N ASP A 744 -8.69 -30.12 17.18
CA ASP A 744 -8.70 -30.80 18.48
C ASP A 744 -8.05 -29.96 19.58
N VAL A 745 -6.87 -29.38 19.31
CA VAL A 745 -6.16 -28.52 20.27
C VAL A 745 -6.92 -27.23 20.55
N LEU A 746 -7.54 -26.61 19.54
CA LEU A 746 -8.35 -25.41 19.74
C LEU A 746 -9.65 -25.70 20.50
N ASN A 747 -10.28 -26.86 20.29
CA ASN A 747 -11.41 -27.31 21.08
C ASN A 747 -11.03 -27.52 22.55
N ASP A 748 -9.86 -28.10 22.81
CA ASP A 748 -9.33 -28.26 24.17
C ASP A 748 -9.05 -26.88 24.81
N TYR A 749 -8.46 -25.96 24.05
CA TYR A 749 -8.22 -24.58 24.48
C TYR A 749 -9.52 -23.86 24.88
N LEU A 750 -10.55 -23.92 24.03
CA LEU A 750 -11.85 -23.30 24.31
C LEU A 750 -12.58 -23.97 25.49
N ALA A 751 -12.44 -25.30 25.64
CA ALA A 751 -13.04 -26.03 26.76
C ALA A 751 -12.46 -25.63 28.12
N HIS A 752 -11.21 -25.15 28.15
CA HIS A 752 -10.51 -24.69 29.35
C HIS A 752 -10.54 -23.16 29.54
N GLY A 753 -11.48 -22.47 28.89
CA GLY A 753 -11.69 -21.03 29.08
C GLY A 753 -10.84 -20.13 28.18
N GLY A 754 -10.19 -20.70 27.17
CA GLY A 754 -9.48 -19.94 26.14
C GLY A 754 -10.41 -19.04 25.33
N PHE A 755 -9.87 -17.93 24.83
CA PHE A 755 -10.60 -16.93 24.06
C PHE A 755 -10.03 -16.81 22.64
N LEU A 756 -10.88 -16.99 21.63
CA LEU A 756 -10.46 -17.03 20.23
C LEU A 756 -11.09 -15.90 19.42
N VAL A 757 -10.25 -15.10 18.75
CA VAL A 757 -10.68 -14.01 17.86
C VAL A 757 -10.33 -14.40 16.42
N LEU A 758 -11.34 -14.68 15.60
CA LEU A 758 -11.18 -14.94 14.18
C LEU A 758 -11.41 -13.64 13.41
N ASP A 759 -10.42 -13.22 12.62
CA ASP A 759 -10.52 -12.02 11.79
C ASP A 759 -10.20 -12.35 10.34
N THR A 760 -11.15 -12.19 9.43
CA THR A 760 -10.97 -12.43 7.98
C THR A 760 -10.23 -11.29 7.28
N GLN A 761 -9.84 -10.25 8.00
CA GLN A 761 -9.08 -9.09 7.50
C GLN A 761 -9.77 -8.30 6.39
N GLY A 762 -11.08 -8.49 6.22
CA GLY A 762 -11.90 -7.86 5.20
C GLY A 762 -13.09 -8.75 4.83
N HIS A 763 -13.99 -8.19 4.03
CA HIS A 763 -15.18 -8.88 3.54
C HIS A 763 -14.91 -9.68 2.28
N ASP A 764 -15.36 -10.93 2.26
CA ASP A 764 -15.40 -11.75 1.06
C ASP A 764 -16.74 -11.50 0.33
N SER A 765 -16.67 -10.95 -0.87
CA SER A 765 -17.87 -10.62 -1.68
C SER A 765 -18.74 -11.82 -2.05
N SER A 766 -18.23 -13.06 -1.88
CA SER A 766 -19.03 -14.29 -2.05
C SER A 766 -19.91 -14.62 -0.82
N SER A 767 -19.72 -13.93 0.30
CA SER A 767 -20.51 -14.07 1.51
C SER A 767 -21.90 -13.43 1.35
N THR A 768 -22.94 -14.08 1.85
CA THR A 768 -24.31 -13.55 1.83
C THR A 768 -24.62 -12.66 3.04
N ILE A 769 -23.61 -12.30 3.85
CA ILE A 769 -23.77 -11.49 5.04
C ILE A 769 -24.01 -10.03 4.62
N GLU A 770 -25.13 -9.46 5.06
CA GLU A 770 -25.45 -8.05 4.80
C GLU A 770 -24.57 -7.11 5.65
N ALA A 771 -24.08 -6.03 5.04
CA ALA A 771 -23.33 -4.99 5.73
C ALA A 771 -24.24 -4.19 6.68
N VAL A 772 -23.74 -3.92 7.89
CA VAL A 772 -24.43 -3.08 8.89
C VAL A 772 -24.32 -1.59 8.53
N HIS A 773 -23.19 -1.22 7.92
CA HIS A 773 -22.92 0.12 7.40
C HIS A 773 -22.56 0.02 5.91
N PRO A 774 -23.56 -0.14 5.01
CA PRO A 774 -23.33 -0.36 3.58
C PRO A 774 -22.72 0.83 2.84
N ASP A 775 -22.74 2.00 3.47
CA ASP A 775 -22.08 3.24 3.04
C ASP A 775 -20.58 3.28 3.39
N GLN A 776 -20.10 2.34 4.23
CA GLN A 776 -18.72 2.28 4.69
C GLN A 776 -17.93 1.18 3.96
N PHE A 777 -16.62 1.37 3.85
CA PHE A 777 -15.73 0.42 3.18
C PHE A 777 -15.50 -0.83 4.04
N ALA A 778 -15.67 -2.02 3.44
CA ALA A 778 -15.61 -3.31 4.14
C ALA A 778 -14.26 -4.03 4.03
N GLY A 779 -13.31 -3.52 3.23
CA GLY A 779 -12.11 -4.26 2.85
C GLY A 779 -12.45 -5.48 1.98
N GLU A 780 -11.63 -5.81 1.00
CA GLU A 780 -11.85 -7.03 0.20
C GLU A 780 -10.90 -8.13 0.68
N ALA A 781 -11.45 -9.30 1.00
CA ALA A 781 -10.70 -10.48 1.40
C ALA A 781 -11.26 -11.75 0.70
N SER A 782 -11.11 -11.80 -0.63
CA SER A 782 -11.62 -12.90 -1.47
C SER A 782 -11.11 -14.28 -1.00
N GLY A 783 -12.02 -15.24 -0.89
CA GLY A 783 -11.71 -16.62 -0.48
C GLY A 783 -11.69 -16.83 1.04
N THR A 784 -11.76 -15.77 1.84
CA THR A 784 -11.76 -15.89 3.30
C THR A 784 -13.09 -16.43 3.84
N SER A 785 -14.21 -16.33 3.12
CA SER A 785 -15.48 -16.96 3.54
C SER A 785 -15.35 -18.49 3.54
N GLN A 786 -14.72 -19.05 2.51
CA GLN A 786 -14.43 -20.49 2.45
C GLN A 786 -13.37 -20.88 3.48
N ALA A 787 -12.32 -20.08 3.65
CA ALA A 787 -11.31 -20.34 4.68
C ALA A 787 -11.89 -20.29 6.10
N LEU A 788 -12.83 -19.39 6.39
CA LEU A 788 -13.51 -19.31 7.68
C LEU A 788 -14.38 -20.54 7.93
N LYS A 789 -15.06 -21.07 6.89
CA LYS A 789 -15.77 -22.36 6.99
C LYS A 789 -14.79 -23.48 7.34
N VAL A 790 -13.64 -23.55 6.68
CA VAL A 790 -12.58 -24.53 6.98
C VAL A 790 -12.00 -24.33 8.40
N ALA A 791 -11.82 -23.09 8.85
CA ALA A 791 -11.30 -22.77 10.17
C ALA A 791 -12.25 -23.20 11.29
N THR A 792 -13.56 -23.08 11.03
CA THR A 792 -14.63 -23.37 12.00
C THR A 792 -15.16 -24.79 11.90
N GLU A 793 -14.84 -25.53 10.83
CA GLU A 793 -15.21 -26.92 10.65
C GLU A 793 -14.64 -27.80 11.78
N GLY A 794 -15.54 -28.40 12.57
CA GLY A 794 -15.18 -29.23 13.72
C GLY A 794 -14.89 -28.47 15.02
N LEU A 795 -14.86 -27.12 15.02
CA LEU A 795 -14.81 -26.35 16.26
C LEU A 795 -16.16 -26.38 16.98
N LYS A 796 -16.15 -26.60 18.30
CA LYS A 796 -17.33 -26.63 19.17
C LYS A 796 -17.75 -25.21 19.55
N ILE A 797 -18.22 -24.45 18.56
CA ILE A 797 -18.66 -23.07 18.73
C ILE A 797 -20.18 -23.05 19.03
N PRO A 798 -20.62 -22.43 20.14
CA PRO A 798 -22.05 -22.20 20.40
C PRO A 798 -22.72 -21.37 19.30
N ALA A 799 -24.06 -21.30 19.32
CA ALA A 799 -24.80 -20.48 18.36
C ALA A 799 -24.29 -19.02 18.38
N LEU A 800 -24.02 -18.46 17.20
CA LEU A 800 -23.53 -17.09 17.05
C LEU A 800 -24.69 -16.08 17.14
N SER A 801 -24.38 -14.88 17.63
CA SER A 801 -25.24 -13.69 17.53
C SER A 801 -24.41 -12.48 17.16
N THR A 802 -25.03 -11.48 16.54
CA THR A 802 -24.36 -10.21 16.26
C THR A 802 -24.07 -9.44 17.56
N LEU A 803 -22.89 -8.87 17.64
CA LEU A 803 -22.47 -8.02 18.75
C LEU A 803 -23.18 -6.68 18.67
N SER A 804 -23.74 -6.26 19.79
CA SER A 804 -24.50 -5.03 19.97
C SER A 804 -23.98 -4.23 21.17
N ASP A 805 -24.43 -2.98 21.30
CA ASP A 805 -24.19 -2.14 22.47
C ASP A 805 -24.89 -2.65 23.75
N LYS A 806 -25.76 -3.66 23.62
CA LYS A 806 -26.42 -4.34 24.73
C LYS A 806 -25.63 -5.51 25.29
N ASP A 807 -24.61 -5.99 24.60
CA ASP A 807 -23.80 -7.10 25.08
C ASP A 807 -22.81 -6.67 26.16
N LEU A 808 -22.37 -7.60 27.01
CA LEU A 808 -21.45 -7.26 28.08
C LEU A 808 -20.09 -6.79 27.53
N LEU A 809 -19.59 -7.44 26.48
CA LEU A 809 -18.33 -7.12 25.81
C LEU A 809 -18.24 -5.66 25.36
N SER A 810 -19.33 -5.05 24.91
CA SER A 810 -19.35 -3.66 24.44
C SER A 810 -19.30 -2.63 25.58
N ARG A 811 -19.39 -3.07 26.84
CA ARG A 811 -19.35 -2.22 28.04
C ARG A 811 -18.44 -2.74 29.17
N THR A 812 -17.53 -3.67 28.87
CA THR A 812 -16.63 -4.24 29.90
C THR A 812 -15.70 -3.18 30.51
N PHE A 813 -15.09 -2.33 29.67
CA PHE A 813 -14.24 -1.23 30.14
C PHE A 813 -14.74 0.12 29.61
N TYR A 814 -14.73 0.30 28.30
CA TYR A 814 -15.39 1.40 27.60
C TYR A 814 -16.81 1.02 27.22
N ILE A 815 -17.69 2.01 27.12
CA ILE A 815 -19.02 1.86 26.50
C ILE A 815 -18.85 2.14 25.01
N LEU A 816 -19.16 1.14 24.18
CA LEU A 816 -19.00 1.17 22.73
C LEU A 816 -20.32 0.87 22.03
N HIS A 817 -20.59 1.61 20.96
CA HIS A 817 -21.76 1.40 20.10
C HIS A 817 -21.41 0.83 18.73
N SER A 818 -20.12 0.78 18.39
CA SER A 818 -19.56 0.23 17.16
C SER A 818 -18.20 -0.40 17.44
N PHE A 819 -17.77 -1.31 16.56
CA PHE A 819 -16.61 -2.17 16.77
C PHE A 819 -15.63 -2.11 15.58
N PRO A 820 -15.19 -0.91 15.18
CA PRO A 820 -14.36 -0.75 14.00
C PRO A 820 -12.97 -1.37 14.16
N GLY A 821 -12.42 -1.85 13.07
CA GLY A 821 -11.01 -2.15 12.89
C GLY A 821 -10.43 -1.19 11.86
N ARG A 822 -9.68 -1.73 10.91
CA ARG A 822 -9.31 -1.03 9.68
C ARG A 822 -10.54 -0.69 8.86
N TYR A 823 -11.57 -1.52 8.94
CA TYR A 823 -12.88 -1.36 8.31
C TYR A 823 -13.98 -1.30 9.37
N ASN A 824 -15.17 -0.83 8.98
CA ASN A 824 -16.32 -0.70 9.89
C ASN A 824 -17.66 -1.01 9.21
N ALA A 825 -17.65 -1.73 8.09
CA ALA A 825 -18.88 -2.03 7.35
C ALA A 825 -19.63 -3.26 7.88
N MET A 826 -18.90 -4.25 8.39
CA MET A 826 -19.41 -5.60 8.63
C MET A 826 -19.80 -5.85 10.11
N PRO A 827 -20.82 -6.70 10.36
CA PRO A 827 -21.18 -7.09 11.72
C PRO A 827 -20.06 -7.90 12.36
N VAL A 828 -19.89 -7.71 13.67
CA VAL A 828 -19.06 -8.59 14.51
C VAL A 828 -19.96 -9.65 15.13
N TRP A 829 -19.54 -10.90 15.08
CA TRP A 829 -20.27 -12.04 15.65
C TRP A 829 -19.62 -12.51 16.93
N ILE A 830 -20.43 -12.85 17.92
CA ILE A 830 -20.00 -13.44 19.18
C ILE A 830 -20.73 -14.76 19.40
N ALA A 831 -20.04 -15.75 19.98
CA ALA A 831 -20.70 -16.96 20.45
C ALA A 831 -21.62 -16.65 21.63
N LYS A 832 -22.86 -17.13 21.61
CA LYS A 832 -23.78 -16.98 22.74
C LYS A 832 -23.19 -17.64 23.98
N SER A 833 -23.04 -16.85 25.04
CA SER A 833 -22.53 -17.32 26.31
C SER A 833 -23.56 -18.17 27.05
N ASN A 834 -23.16 -19.33 27.56
CA ASN A 834 -23.95 -20.06 28.54
C ASN A 834 -23.65 -19.49 29.94
N PRO A 835 -24.64 -18.98 30.70
CA PRO A 835 -24.39 -18.40 32.03
C PRO A 835 -23.71 -19.36 33.02
N LEU A 836 -23.81 -20.67 32.78
CA LEU A 836 -23.26 -21.72 33.63
C LEU A 836 -21.84 -22.15 33.24
N VAL A 837 -21.29 -21.66 32.12
CA VAL A 837 -19.98 -22.06 31.58
C VAL A 837 -19.17 -20.80 31.30
N ASN A 838 -17.92 -20.75 31.79
CA ASN A 838 -17.00 -19.61 31.62
C ASN A 838 -17.61 -18.26 32.04
N ASP A 839 -18.34 -18.20 33.16
CA ASP A 839 -18.95 -16.99 33.74
C ASP A 839 -19.81 -16.16 32.76
N GLY A 840 -20.40 -16.78 31.73
CA GLY A 840 -21.18 -16.06 30.73
C GLY A 840 -20.34 -15.21 29.77
N VAL A 841 -19.06 -15.58 29.55
CA VAL A 841 -18.18 -14.96 28.57
C VAL A 841 -18.31 -15.65 27.20
N SER A 842 -18.49 -14.86 26.14
CA SER A 842 -18.42 -15.33 24.75
C SER A 842 -16.98 -15.69 24.40
N SER A 843 -16.64 -16.97 24.34
CA SER A 843 -15.25 -17.44 24.10
C SER A 843 -14.77 -17.31 22.65
N VAL A 844 -15.67 -16.99 21.71
CA VAL A 844 -15.33 -16.85 20.28
C VAL A 844 -15.91 -15.54 19.74
N ILE A 845 -15.05 -14.75 19.11
CA ILE A 845 -15.40 -13.56 18.33
C ILE A 845 -15.02 -13.80 16.88
N ILE A 846 -15.89 -13.43 15.95
CA ILE A 846 -15.62 -13.47 14.51
C ILE A 846 -15.91 -12.09 13.93
N GLY A 847 -14.97 -11.53 13.18
CA GLY A 847 -15.20 -10.28 12.46
C GLY A 847 -14.41 -10.19 11.17
N GLU A 848 -14.73 -9.15 10.42
CA GLU A 848 -14.18 -8.88 9.08
C GLU A 848 -13.54 -7.49 9.03
N ASN A 849 -13.24 -6.91 10.19
CA ASN A 849 -12.88 -5.50 10.32
C ASN A 849 -11.36 -5.26 10.32
N ASP A 850 -10.52 -6.29 10.29
CA ASP A 850 -9.06 -6.20 10.24
C ASP A 850 -8.45 -5.37 11.40
N TRP A 851 -8.62 -5.87 12.62
CA TRP A 851 -8.20 -5.14 13.84
C TRP A 851 -6.69 -5.06 14.01
N ALA A 852 -5.94 -6.11 13.62
CA ALA A 852 -4.49 -6.11 13.73
C ALA A 852 -3.84 -4.91 13.02
N HIS A 853 -4.26 -4.61 11.79
CA HIS A 853 -3.72 -3.46 11.04
C HIS A 853 -4.14 -2.12 11.65
N ALA A 854 -5.32 -2.03 12.28
CA ALA A 854 -5.75 -0.82 12.98
C ALA A 854 -4.95 -0.55 14.25
N TRP A 855 -4.54 -1.60 14.96
CA TRP A 855 -3.76 -1.51 16.20
C TRP A 855 -2.26 -1.39 15.99
N ALA A 856 -1.77 -1.64 14.78
CA ALA A 856 -0.35 -1.72 14.51
C ALA A 856 0.32 -0.33 14.52
N THR A 857 1.40 -0.24 15.29
CA THR A 857 2.22 0.97 15.42
C THR A 857 3.70 0.68 15.23
N THR A 858 4.44 1.70 14.81
CA THR A 858 5.92 1.69 14.84
C THR A 858 6.43 1.79 16.28
N GLU A 859 7.74 1.60 16.48
CA GLU A 859 8.38 1.76 17.80
C GLU A 859 8.15 3.16 18.41
N ASP A 860 8.00 4.19 17.55
CA ASP A 860 7.72 5.57 17.94
C ASP A 860 6.24 5.83 18.28
N GLY A 861 5.37 4.83 18.15
CA GLY A 861 3.93 4.94 18.45
C GLY A 861 3.07 5.50 17.31
N ASN A 862 3.63 5.69 16.11
CA ASN A 862 2.86 6.12 14.94
C ASN A 862 2.14 4.94 14.28
N PRO A 863 0.92 5.10 13.72
CA PRO A 863 0.22 4.02 13.04
C PRO A 863 0.99 3.48 11.82
N THR A 864 1.10 2.16 11.70
CA THR A 864 1.82 1.51 10.56
C THR A 864 0.95 1.39 9.32
N TYR A 865 -0.35 1.17 9.48
CA TYR A 865 -1.27 0.92 8.36
C TYR A 865 -2.44 1.91 8.35
N PRO A 866 -2.93 2.30 7.15
CA PRO A 866 -4.11 3.16 7.04
C PRO A 866 -5.39 2.41 7.41
N ILE A 867 -6.35 3.14 8.00
CA ILE A 867 -7.73 2.66 8.24
C ILE A 867 -8.70 3.43 7.36
N PHE A 868 -9.91 2.90 7.18
CA PHE A 868 -10.90 3.43 6.25
C PHE A 868 -12.29 3.55 6.93
N PRO A 869 -12.89 4.76 6.96
CA PRO A 869 -12.29 6.06 6.65
C PRO A 869 -11.11 6.41 7.61
N ASN A 870 -10.07 7.07 7.10
CA ASN A 870 -8.83 7.36 7.86
C ASN A 870 -9.04 8.44 8.93
N THR A 871 -9.80 8.12 9.96
CA THR A 871 -10.17 9.03 11.06
C THR A 871 -9.54 8.57 12.36
N GLU A 872 -8.95 9.51 13.11
CA GLU A 872 -8.39 9.19 14.44
C GLU A 872 -9.43 8.59 15.38
N GLN A 873 -10.69 9.00 15.26
CA GLN A 873 -11.80 8.47 16.04
C GLN A 873 -12.01 6.98 15.81
N GLN A 874 -11.98 6.50 14.56
CA GLN A 874 -12.11 5.08 14.24
C GLN A 874 -10.98 4.27 14.85
N ARG A 875 -9.73 4.75 14.74
CA ARG A 875 -8.58 4.09 15.35
C ARG A 875 -8.70 4.01 16.87
N ASN A 876 -9.12 5.11 17.48
CA ASN A 876 -9.33 5.17 18.92
C ASN A 876 -10.42 4.18 19.36
N LEU A 877 -11.55 4.13 18.65
CA LEU A 877 -12.61 3.15 18.90
C LEU A 877 -12.12 1.71 18.72
N SER A 878 -11.27 1.46 17.73
CA SER A 878 -10.65 0.15 17.52
C SER A 878 -9.80 -0.28 18.70
N TYR A 879 -8.93 0.59 19.22
CA TYR A 879 -8.14 0.29 20.43
C TYR A 879 -9.02 0.09 21.67
N ARG A 880 -10.10 0.87 21.81
CA ARG A 880 -11.05 0.69 22.91
C ARG A 880 -11.77 -0.65 22.82
N PHE A 881 -12.11 -1.09 21.60
CA PHE A 881 -12.69 -2.42 21.38
C PHE A 881 -11.69 -3.52 21.75
N GLY A 882 -10.44 -3.43 21.31
CA GLY A 882 -9.38 -4.37 21.70
C GLY A 882 -9.17 -4.43 23.21
N LEU A 883 -9.19 -3.28 23.90
CA LEU A 883 -9.09 -3.24 25.36
C LEU A 883 -10.30 -3.89 26.02
N ASN A 884 -11.52 -3.62 25.55
CA ASN A 884 -12.72 -4.31 26.04
C ASN A 884 -12.59 -5.82 25.87
N LEU A 885 -12.12 -6.30 24.72
CA LEU A 885 -11.90 -7.72 24.42
C LEU A 885 -10.93 -8.36 25.42
N VAL A 886 -9.78 -7.72 25.67
CA VAL A 886 -8.78 -8.23 26.63
C VAL A 886 -9.32 -8.24 28.06
N MET A 887 -9.97 -7.16 28.48
CA MET A 887 -10.58 -7.10 29.81
C MET A 887 -11.70 -8.13 29.95
N TYR A 888 -12.49 -8.36 28.91
CA TYR A 888 -13.59 -9.32 28.90
C TYR A 888 -13.08 -10.75 29.06
N ALA A 889 -12.00 -11.12 28.34
CA ALA A 889 -11.38 -12.43 28.48
C ALA A 889 -10.74 -12.66 29.86
N LEU A 890 -10.17 -11.62 30.49
CA LEU A 890 -9.44 -11.77 31.76
C LEU A 890 -10.30 -11.62 33.01
N THR A 891 -11.40 -10.87 32.94
CA THR A 891 -12.20 -10.50 34.13
C THR A 891 -13.62 -11.07 34.12
N GLY A 892 -14.03 -11.68 33.01
CA GLY A 892 -15.34 -12.31 32.87
C GLY A 892 -16.52 -11.37 33.10
N SER A 893 -17.53 -11.83 33.85
CA SER A 893 -18.79 -11.12 34.06
C SER A 893 -18.88 -10.30 35.35
N TYR A 894 -17.75 -10.03 36.02
CA TYR A 894 -17.72 -9.29 37.30
C TYR A 894 -18.51 -7.96 37.32
N LYS A 895 -18.62 -7.25 36.18
CA LYS A 895 -19.44 -6.03 36.06
C LYS A 895 -20.93 -6.25 35.81
N ALA A 896 -21.35 -7.40 35.27
CA ALA A 896 -22.77 -7.74 35.17
C ALA A 896 -23.38 -7.95 36.56
N ASP A 897 -22.61 -8.55 37.48
CA ASP A 897 -23.05 -8.83 38.84
C ASP A 897 -23.33 -7.54 39.64
N GLN A 898 -22.48 -6.51 39.57
CA GLN A 898 -22.70 -5.28 40.34
C GLN A 898 -23.96 -4.50 39.92
N VAL A 899 -24.36 -4.55 38.64
CA VAL A 899 -25.54 -3.81 38.15
C VAL A 899 -26.84 -4.55 38.49
N HIS A 900 -26.82 -5.88 38.58
CA HIS A 900 -28.00 -6.68 38.91
C HIS A 900 -28.22 -6.91 40.41
N VAL A 901 -27.20 -6.68 41.26
CA VAL A 901 -27.32 -6.81 42.73
C VAL A 901 -28.45 -5.93 43.29
N SER A 902 -28.61 -4.68 42.84
CA SER A 902 -29.70 -3.82 43.33
C SER A 902 -31.09 -4.30 42.90
N ALA A 903 -31.21 -4.95 41.75
CA ALA A 903 -32.46 -5.51 41.25
C ALA A 903 -32.80 -6.85 41.94
N LEU A 904 -31.81 -7.70 42.16
CA LEU A 904 -31.92 -8.97 42.90
C LEU A 904 -32.24 -8.74 44.38
N LEU A 905 -31.61 -7.76 45.04
CA LEU A 905 -31.94 -7.35 46.42
C LEU A 905 -33.36 -6.79 46.53
N LYS A 906 -33.86 -6.09 45.49
CA LYS A 906 -35.26 -5.63 45.43
C LYS A 906 -36.27 -6.77 45.25
N GLN A 907 -35.87 -7.87 44.61
CA GLN A 907 -36.67 -9.08 44.45
C GLN A 907 -36.66 -9.94 45.72
N LEU A 908 -35.50 -10.08 46.38
CA LEU A 908 -35.36 -10.77 47.66
C LEU A 908 -36.02 -10.03 48.83
N GLY A 909 -36.05 -8.69 48.82
CA GLY A 909 -36.79 -7.90 49.81
C GLY A 909 -38.32 -7.86 49.59
N LYS A 910 -38.83 -8.57 48.57
CA LYS A 910 -40.27 -8.74 48.30
C LYS A 910 -40.77 -10.17 48.55
N GLN A 911 -39.93 -11.05 49.08
CA GLN A 911 -40.33 -12.35 49.61
C GLN A 911 -40.45 -12.33 51.12
#